data_AF-A0A087D3Y3-F1
#
_entry.id   AF-A0A087D3Y3-F1
#
_cell.length_a   1.000
_cell.length_b   1.000
_cell.length_c   1.000
_cell.angle_alpha   90.00
_cell.angle_beta   90.00
_cell.angle_gamma   90.00
#
_symmetry.space_group_name_H-M   'P 1'
#
loop_
_entity.id
_entity.type
_entity.pdbx_description
1 polymer ?
#
loop_
_entity_poly.entity_id
_entity_poly.type
_entity_poly.pdbx_seq_one_letter_code
_entity_poly.pdbx_strand_id
1 'polypeptide(L)'
;MGLLRTLKYILGPDDETHPAKQTRPSGKSAKPTATTKPAATTKSTRTARPAQRATQTQQRTKLRPQPLLPAERIEQARETIGAIEKHELSDEQVSAIAGAGHNTLVLAGAGTGKTTTIVGYIAWLLATNRATPEEILVLSFTRKSADDMSHRIMASTGKTIRACTFHSLGLEICRASTIAERPIIDGHASNGVIRATFERLLAQNINYRLLAFKLMSKELFGKYGRAAKNKDFQLPTDDYDFNQYKQSLIENAQTIIQHMRQNNIDVDGMRELNERRGGKHVGRNREMLQLVEPLYNAYLDNFRTTQGIDFPGMIIDAIRCVRRNDYRHPYKYVLIDEYQDMSRPRYELIRALREQSDFTLFCVGDDWQSIYRFAGSDIHLILDFAATWQPWGPTRMFQITTTRRFRQSLIEASGKFVMQDGNLYVKHLHNPSDKKDYSLKALGGATQEERFNAIVEQLRKLPKAASVLMLGRYRSDLNLLLRNDRDGLLQIDEHSSKITFLEKPDMDIEFMTAHKSKGLQRDFVFLLCCSGGLKGFPSAIPDEPLLGLLLPEVERMPHAEERRLFYVAMTRCKKKLFFVVDQTRPSRFMYELHDRICPNIFRGVKLPPQCPNCGEALRLRHAGSDPSRAFYGCTGFPNCRFTQQCK
;
A
#
# COMPACT_ATOMS: atom_id res chain seq x y z
N MET A 1 8.12 -1.43 14.10
CA MET A 1 9.31 -1.37 13.18
C MET A 1 9.01 -1.45 11.68
N GLY A 2 7.98 -2.19 11.22
CA GLY A 2 7.69 -2.35 9.77
C GLY A 2 6.70 -1.35 9.15
N LEU A 3 5.76 -0.79 9.93
CA LEU A 3 4.75 0.16 9.43
C LEU A 3 5.26 1.61 9.36
N LEU A 4 6.05 2.05 10.34
CA LEU A 4 6.53 3.44 10.45
C LEU A 4 7.51 3.88 9.35
N ARG A 5 8.20 2.97 8.67
CA ARG A 5 9.17 3.32 7.61
C ARG A 5 8.57 3.40 6.21
N THR A 6 7.36 2.90 5.97
CA THR A 6 6.70 2.99 4.65
C THR A 6 6.21 4.41 4.37
N LEU A 7 5.86 5.18 5.41
CA LEU A 7 5.60 6.62 5.32
C LEU A 7 6.86 7.45 4.97
N LYS A 8 8.06 6.91 5.24
CA LYS A 8 9.33 7.61 4.98
C LYS A 8 9.71 7.65 3.49
N TYR A 9 9.07 6.84 2.63
CA TYR A 9 9.35 6.84 1.19
C TYR A 9 8.51 7.86 0.38
N ILE A 10 7.59 8.57 1.05
CA ILE A 10 6.89 9.73 0.47
C ILE A 10 7.64 11.04 0.77
N LEU A 11 8.60 11.03 1.70
CA LEU A 11 9.24 12.21 2.27
C LEU A 11 10.77 12.12 2.07
N GLY A 12 11.29 12.89 1.12
CA GLY A 12 12.71 13.26 1.08
C GLY A 12 13.06 14.27 2.18
N PRO A 13 14.35 14.46 2.51
CA PRO A 13 14.80 15.23 3.66
C PRO A 13 14.57 16.75 3.50
N ASP A 14 14.47 17.40 4.65
CA ASP A 14 14.14 18.81 4.89
C ASP A 14 15.24 19.77 4.44
N ASP A 15 14.84 20.94 3.93
CA ASP A 15 15.71 22.10 3.73
C ASP A 15 15.47 23.13 4.85
N GLU A 16 16.57 23.54 5.47
CA GLU A 16 16.64 24.51 6.57
C GLU A 16 16.25 25.93 6.13
N THR A 17 15.44 26.63 6.91
CA THR A 17 15.19 28.07 6.72
C THR A 17 15.64 28.88 7.95
N HIS A 18 16.54 29.83 7.71
CA HIS A 18 16.96 30.89 8.64
C HIS A 18 15.82 31.89 8.97
N PRO A 19 15.86 32.56 10.14
CA PRO A 19 14.71 33.29 10.69
C PRO A 19 14.69 34.77 10.27
N ALA A 20 13.51 35.30 9.95
CA ALA A 20 13.28 36.74 9.77
C ALA A 20 12.22 37.29 10.73
N LYS A 21 12.75 38.10 11.65
CA LYS A 21 12.24 39.24 12.44
C LYS A 21 10.74 39.57 12.50
N GLN A 22 10.34 39.74 13.77
CA GLN A 22 9.10 40.29 14.31
C GLN A 22 8.78 41.72 13.83
N THR A 23 7.51 41.98 13.55
CA THR A 23 6.88 43.29 13.72
C THR A 23 5.45 43.12 14.28
N ARG A 24 5.21 43.79 15.42
CA ARG A 24 3.90 44.15 16.00
C ARG A 24 3.43 45.46 15.34
N PRO A 25 2.11 45.78 15.26
CA PRO A 25 1.39 46.32 16.42
C PRO A 25 -0.12 45.95 16.49
N SER A 26 -0.68 45.87 17.70
CA SER A 26 -1.79 46.70 18.27
C SER A 26 -3.09 46.72 17.44
N GLY A 27 -4.31 46.62 17.96
CA GLY A 27 -4.87 46.56 19.30
C GLY A 27 -6.40 46.76 19.19
N LYS A 28 -7.11 46.49 20.30
CA LYS A 28 -8.48 46.91 20.64
C LYS A 28 -9.69 46.06 20.17
N SER A 29 -10.04 45.11 21.05
CA SER A 29 -11.32 45.01 21.79
C SER A 29 -12.60 45.66 21.23
N ALA A 30 -13.66 44.85 21.02
CA ALA A 30 -15.00 45.04 21.61
C ALA A 30 -15.90 43.81 21.38
N LYS A 31 -16.49 43.29 22.47
CA LYS A 31 -17.73 42.48 22.55
C LYS A 31 -18.81 43.40 23.16
N PRO A 32 -20.12 43.21 22.89
CA PRO A 32 -20.99 42.37 23.74
C PRO A 32 -22.03 41.52 22.94
N THR A 33 -22.19 40.22 23.22
CA THR A 33 -23.34 39.58 23.94
C THR A 33 -24.76 39.99 23.51
N ALA A 34 -25.54 39.00 23.02
CA ALA A 34 -26.89 38.71 23.54
C ALA A 34 -27.40 37.34 23.05
N THR A 35 -27.90 36.57 24.01
CA THR A 35 -28.61 35.28 23.98
C THR A 35 -30.06 35.40 23.50
N THR A 36 -30.61 34.37 22.86
CA THR A 36 -32.02 33.94 23.02
C THR A 36 -32.27 32.53 22.46
N LYS A 37 -33.04 31.75 23.21
CA LYS A 37 -33.69 30.44 22.94
C LYS A 37 -35.06 30.53 23.65
N PRO A 38 -36.01 29.58 23.50
CA PRO A 38 -36.41 28.76 22.34
C PRO A 38 -37.94 28.80 22.14
N ALA A 39 -38.47 28.21 21.06
CA ALA A 39 -39.91 27.90 20.95
C ALA A 39 -40.13 26.51 20.36
N ALA A 40 -41.07 25.78 20.96
CA ALA A 40 -41.43 24.39 20.70
C ALA A 40 -42.82 24.28 20.03
N THR A 41 -43.23 23.03 19.78
CA THR A 41 -44.49 22.49 19.20
C THR A 41 -44.43 22.25 17.69
N THR A 42 -44.79 21.08 17.12
CA THR A 42 -45.79 20.08 17.53
C THR A 42 -45.45 18.69 16.96
N LYS A 43 -45.83 17.63 17.70
CA LYS A 43 -45.67 16.21 17.37
C LYS A 43 -46.71 15.73 16.35
N SER A 44 -46.29 14.92 15.38
CA SER A 44 -47.17 13.96 14.69
C SER A 44 -46.42 12.62 14.52
N THR A 45 -46.87 11.63 15.29
CA THR A 45 -46.40 10.25 15.31
C THR A 45 -47.09 9.45 14.20
N ARG A 46 -46.34 9.08 13.15
CA ARG A 46 -46.66 7.91 12.31
C ARG A 46 -45.55 6.87 12.48
N THR A 47 -45.92 5.77 13.11
CA THR A 47 -45.15 4.53 13.25
C THR A 47 -44.93 3.91 11.86
N ALA A 48 -43.75 4.11 11.29
CA ALA A 48 -43.28 3.38 10.12
C ALA A 48 -42.39 2.22 10.58
N ARG A 49 -42.86 0.99 10.40
CA ARG A 49 -42.05 -0.24 10.50
C ARG A 49 -40.82 -0.09 9.59
N PRO A 50 -39.60 -0.48 10.02
CA PRO A 50 -38.45 -0.43 9.13
C PRO A 50 -38.62 -1.52 8.07
N ALA A 51 -38.87 -1.09 6.83
CA ALA A 51 -38.76 -1.95 5.67
C ALA A 51 -37.32 -2.49 5.63
N GLN A 52 -37.18 -3.80 5.80
CA GLN A 52 -35.97 -4.53 5.49
C GLN A 52 -35.70 -4.32 3.98
N ARG A 53 -34.88 -3.31 3.65
CA ARG A 53 -34.20 -3.27 2.36
C ARG A 53 -33.21 -4.42 2.37
N ALA A 54 -33.65 -5.58 1.91
CA ALA A 54 -32.74 -6.57 1.35
C ALA A 54 -31.92 -5.84 0.28
N THR A 55 -30.64 -5.61 0.55
CA THR A 55 -29.65 -5.15 -0.41
C THR A 55 -29.53 -6.22 -1.48
N GLN A 56 -30.40 -6.16 -2.49
CA GLN A 56 -30.17 -6.82 -3.76
C GLN A 56 -28.82 -6.32 -4.25
N THR A 57 -27.82 -7.18 -4.16
CA THR A 57 -26.49 -6.94 -4.72
C THR A 57 -26.66 -7.03 -6.22
N GLN A 58 -27.05 -5.92 -6.87
CA GLN A 58 -26.90 -5.81 -8.32
C GLN A 58 -25.44 -6.15 -8.62
N GLN A 59 -25.21 -7.25 -9.34
CA GLN A 59 -23.89 -7.62 -9.82
C GLN A 59 -23.37 -6.43 -10.64
N ARG A 60 -22.40 -5.69 -10.08
CA ARG A 60 -21.80 -4.53 -10.74
C ARG A 60 -21.09 -5.03 -12.00
N THR A 61 -21.55 -4.59 -13.16
CA THR A 61 -20.96 -4.98 -14.45
C THR A 61 -19.60 -4.32 -14.61
N LYS A 62 -18.52 -5.11 -14.61
CA LYS A 62 -17.17 -4.62 -14.90
C LYS A 62 -17.09 -4.02 -16.30
N LEU A 63 -16.23 -3.02 -16.48
CA LEU A 63 -15.96 -2.45 -17.80
C LEU A 63 -15.35 -3.50 -18.73
N ARG A 64 -15.75 -3.48 -20.00
CA ARG A 64 -15.14 -4.30 -21.04
C ARG A 64 -14.10 -3.49 -21.82
N PRO A 65 -12.96 -4.10 -22.18
CA PRO A 65 -11.97 -3.42 -23.01
C PRO A 65 -12.59 -3.01 -24.35
N GLN A 66 -12.25 -1.82 -24.83
CA GLN A 66 -12.51 -1.39 -26.19
C GLN A 66 -11.62 -2.20 -27.16
N PRO A 67 -12.09 -2.47 -28.38
CA PRO A 67 -11.24 -3.05 -29.42
C PRO A 67 -10.13 -2.07 -29.81
N LEU A 68 -9.10 -2.59 -30.50
CA LEU A 68 -8.11 -1.75 -31.16
C LEU A 68 -8.79 -0.83 -32.17
N LEU A 69 -8.23 0.36 -32.35
CA LEU A 69 -8.66 1.25 -33.43
C LEU A 69 -8.33 0.62 -34.81
N PRO A 70 -9.02 1.05 -35.88
CA PRO A 70 -8.63 0.68 -37.24
C PRO A 70 -7.17 1.03 -37.53
N ALA A 71 -6.46 0.18 -38.25
CA ALA A 71 -5.02 0.31 -38.52
C ALA A 71 -4.62 1.68 -39.08
N GLU A 72 -5.41 2.22 -40.01
CA GLU A 72 -5.18 3.56 -40.58
C GLU A 72 -5.21 4.67 -39.52
N ARG A 73 -6.17 4.61 -38.58
CA ARG A 73 -6.26 5.57 -37.48
C ARG A 73 -5.12 5.40 -36.48
N ILE A 74 -4.64 4.17 -36.29
CA ILE A 74 -3.47 3.91 -35.46
C ILE A 74 -2.24 4.55 -36.11
N GLU A 75 -2.01 4.34 -37.40
CA GLU A 75 -0.85 4.92 -38.10
C GLU A 75 -0.85 6.44 -38.04
N GLN A 76 -1.97 7.07 -38.42
CA GLN A 76 -2.13 8.53 -38.36
C GLN A 76 -1.88 9.10 -36.96
N ALA A 77 -2.42 8.44 -35.93
CA ALA A 77 -2.20 8.85 -34.55
C ALA A 77 -0.74 8.65 -34.13
N ARG A 78 -0.10 7.56 -34.56
CA ARG A 78 1.30 7.27 -34.25
C ARG A 78 2.23 8.30 -34.88
N GLU A 79 2.00 8.67 -36.14
CA GLU A 79 2.73 9.75 -36.82
C GLU A 79 2.56 11.09 -36.10
N THR A 80 1.33 11.40 -35.66
CA THR A 80 1.02 12.64 -34.93
C THR A 80 1.74 12.70 -33.57
N ILE A 81 1.79 11.57 -32.86
CA ILE A 81 2.43 11.49 -31.53
C ILE A 81 3.95 11.48 -31.63
N GLY A 82 4.48 10.79 -32.66
CA GLY A 82 5.90 10.52 -32.79
C GLY A 82 6.41 9.48 -31.79
N ALA A 83 7.73 9.33 -31.74
CA ALA A 83 8.39 8.41 -30.81
C ALA A 83 8.44 9.02 -29.39
N ILE A 84 8.10 8.21 -28.38
CA ILE A 84 8.21 8.58 -26.98
C ILE A 84 9.42 7.88 -26.39
N GLU A 85 10.38 8.64 -25.84
CA GLU A 85 11.61 8.08 -25.24
C GLU A 85 12.40 7.17 -26.19
N LYS A 86 12.44 7.51 -27.49
CA LYS A 86 13.07 6.71 -28.57
C LYS A 86 12.37 5.37 -28.84
N HIS A 87 11.17 5.17 -28.32
CA HIS A 87 10.37 3.97 -28.55
C HIS A 87 9.10 4.31 -29.32
N GLU A 88 8.80 3.45 -30.28
CA GLU A 88 7.51 3.43 -30.95
C GLU A 88 6.43 2.87 -30.02
N LEU A 89 5.26 3.52 -30.01
CA LEU A 89 4.11 3.10 -29.23
C LEU A 89 3.44 1.89 -29.89
N SER A 90 3.04 0.91 -29.08
CA SER A 90 2.28 -0.24 -29.60
C SER A 90 0.86 0.16 -30.01
N ASP A 91 0.25 -0.65 -30.86
CA ASP A 91 -1.14 -0.48 -31.31
C ASP A 91 -2.14 -0.38 -30.15
N GLU A 92 -1.90 -1.15 -29.07
CA GLU A 92 -2.68 -1.07 -27.83
C GLU A 92 -2.55 0.31 -27.17
N GLN A 93 -1.33 0.85 -27.09
CA GLN A 93 -1.06 2.17 -26.49
C GLN A 93 -1.65 3.29 -27.36
N VAL A 94 -1.45 3.25 -28.67
CA VAL A 94 -1.98 4.25 -29.60
C VAL A 94 -3.52 4.22 -29.60
N SER A 95 -4.13 3.03 -29.59
CA SER A 95 -5.58 2.88 -29.47
C SER A 95 -6.11 3.46 -28.17
N ALA A 96 -5.41 3.25 -27.05
CA ALA A 96 -5.78 3.85 -25.77
C ALA A 96 -5.69 5.39 -25.78
N ILE A 97 -4.69 5.95 -26.48
CA ILE A 97 -4.45 7.39 -26.59
C ILE A 97 -5.48 8.05 -27.51
N ALA A 98 -5.55 7.64 -28.78
CA ALA A 98 -6.40 8.28 -29.78
C ALA A 98 -7.88 7.86 -29.66
N GLY A 99 -8.16 6.75 -28.99
CA GLY A 99 -9.50 6.25 -28.71
C GLY A 99 -10.08 6.72 -27.38
N ALA A 100 -9.29 7.46 -26.59
CA ALA A 100 -9.70 8.00 -25.30
C ALA A 100 -11.04 8.75 -25.40
N GLY A 101 -11.92 8.48 -24.45
CA GLY A 101 -13.16 9.21 -24.25
C GLY A 101 -13.04 10.22 -23.11
N HIS A 102 -14.17 10.79 -22.71
CA HIS A 102 -14.23 11.76 -21.63
C HIS A 102 -13.79 11.18 -20.27
N ASN A 103 -14.12 9.92 -20.00
CA ASN A 103 -13.60 9.14 -18.89
C ASN A 103 -12.90 7.90 -19.43
N THR A 104 -11.58 7.78 -19.27
CA THR A 104 -10.80 6.68 -19.81
C THR A 104 -9.99 5.99 -18.73
N LEU A 105 -10.12 4.67 -18.64
CA LEU A 105 -9.24 3.80 -17.86
C LEU A 105 -8.34 2.98 -18.79
N VAL A 106 -7.03 3.14 -18.71
CA VAL A 106 -6.06 2.26 -19.34
C VAL A 106 -5.59 1.25 -18.32
N LEU A 107 -6.08 0.01 -18.46
CA LEU A 107 -5.69 -1.09 -17.61
C LEU A 107 -4.42 -1.74 -18.16
N ALA A 108 -3.36 -1.74 -17.37
CA ALA A 108 -2.02 -2.07 -17.82
C ALA A 108 -1.38 -3.14 -16.96
N GLY A 109 -0.66 -4.07 -17.57
CA GLY A 109 0.16 -5.03 -16.84
C GLY A 109 1.47 -4.47 -16.28
N ALA A 110 2.21 -5.32 -15.57
CA ALA A 110 3.57 -4.99 -15.15
C ALA A 110 4.50 -4.92 -16.37
N GLY A 111 5.10 -3.75 -16.60
CA GLY A 111 6.10 -3.56 -17.66
C GLY A 111 5.54 -3.31 -19.06
N THR A 112 4.24 -2.96 -19.18
CA THR A 112 3.57 -2.69 -20.46
C THR A 112 3.65 -1.22 -20.91
N GLY A 113 4.35 -0.36 -20.16
CA GLY A 113 4.58 1.03 -20.55
C GLY A 113 3.51 2.04 -20.09
N LYS A 114 2.91 1.86 -18.90
CA LYS A 114 1.94 2.80 -18.28
C LYS A 114 2.30 4.27 -18.44
N THR A 115 3.46 4.66 -17.92
CA THR A 115 3.89 6.06 -17.95
C THR A 115 4.18 6.53 -19.38
N THR A 116 4.71 5.66 -20.25
CA THR A 116 4.91 5.96 -21.67
C THR A 116 3.57 6.27 -22.36
N THR A 117 2.50 5.56 -21.99
CA THR A 117 1.14 5.85 -22.47
C THR A 117 0.62 7.20 -21.98
N ILE A 118 0.86 7.57 -20.72
CA ILE A 118 0.52 8.91 -20.19
C ILE A 118 1.24 10.00 -20.96
N VAL A 119 2.55 9.86 -21.15
CA VAL A 119 3.36 10.84 -21.91
C VAL A 119 2.90 10.92 -23.37
N GLY A 120 2.59 9.78 -24.01
CA GLY A 120 2.03 9.73 -25.35
C GLY A 120 0.66 10.41 -25.46
N TYR A 121 -0.20 10.29 -24.44
CA TYR A 121 -1.48 11.00 -24.39
C TYR A 121 -1.28 12.52 -24.30
N ILE A 122 -0.32 12.99 -23.51
CA ILE A 122 0.03 14.41 -23.42
C ILE A 122 0.57 14.92 -24.76
N ALA A 123 1.50 14.19 -25.38
CA ALA A 123 2.03 14.52 -26.70
C ALA A 123 0.91 14.62 -27.74
N TRP A 124 -0.03 13.68 -27.74
CA TRP A 124 -1.22 13.72 -28.61
C TRP A 124 -2.09 14.95 -28.38
N LEU A 125 -2.39 15.30 -27.11
CA LEU A 125 -3.21 16.47 -26.78
C LEU A 125 -2.57 17.77 -27.28
N LEU A 126 -1.25 17.91 -27.12
CA LEU A 126 -0.50 19.08 -27.57
C LEU A 126 -0.42 19.14 -29.10
N ALA A 127 -0.06 18.03 -29.75
CA ALA A 127 0.07 17.96 -31.21
C ALA A 127 -1.25 18.21 -31.95
N THR A 128 -2.38 17.82 -31.34
CA THR A 128 -3.72 18.03 -31.89
C THR A 128 -4.38 19.33 -31.41
N ASN A 129 -3.65 20.22 -30.73
CA ASN A 129 -4.14 21.49 -30.20
C ASN A 129 -5.40 21.37 -29.32
N ARG A 130 -5.54 20.26 -28.59
CA ARG A 130 -6.68 20.00 -27.70
C ARG A 130 -6.52 20.59 -26.30
N ALA A 131 -5.29 20.90 -25.91
CA ALA A 131 -4.95 21.48 -24.61
C ALA A 131 -3.67 22.32 -24.70
N THR A 132 -3.57 23.37 -23.88
CA THR A 132 -2.27 23.99 -23.56
C THR A 132 -1.63 23.30 -22.33
N PRO A 133 -0.32 23.46 -22.09
CA PRO A 133 0.36 22.86 -20.93
C PRO A 133 -0.31 23.14 -19.58
N GLU A 134 -0.85 24.34 -19.37
CA GLU A 134 -1.49 24.78 -18.12
C GLU A 134 -2.86 24.12 -17.89
N GLU A 135 -3.49 23.62 -18.94
CA GLU A 135 -4.79 22.95 -18.90
C GLU A 135 -4.66 21.44 -18.56
N ILE A 136 -3.43 20.93 -18.40
CA ILE A 136 -3.13 19.52 -18.12
C ILE A 136 -2.58 19.37 -16.70
N LEU A 137 -3.32 18.67 -15.85
CA LEU A 137 -2.84 18.21 -14.55
C LEU A 137 -2.41 16.74 -14.63
N VAL A 138 -1.22 16.43 -14.14
CA VAL A 138 -0.73 15.06 -14.06
C VAL A 138 -0.45 14.66 -12.61
N LEU A 139 -1.09 13.60 -12.14
CA LEU A 139 -1.01 13.11 -10.78
C LEU A 139 -0.30 11.76 -10.71
N SER A 140 0.67 11.66 -9.82
CA SER A 140 1.37 10.42 -9.48
C SER A 140 1.38 10.18 -7.97
N PHE A 141 1.81 9.01 -7.54
CA PHE A 141 1.69 8.58 -6.15
C PHE A 141 2.88 8.93 -5.26
N THR A 142 4.08 8.91 -5.84
CA THR A 142 5.33 9.22 -5.13
C THR A 142 5.98 10.46 -5.73
N ARG A 143 6.76 11.20 -4.93
CA ARG A 143 7.52 12.37 -5.43
C ARG A 143 8.45 11.95 -6.57
N LYS A 144 9.22 10.88 -6.36
CA LYS A 144 10.10 10.31 -7.39
C LYS A 144 9.36 10.00 -8.69
N SER A 145 8.20 9.36 -8.63
CA SER A 145 7.40 9.07 -9.83
C SER A 145 6.89 10.33 -10.53
N ALA A 146 6.52 11.36 -9.77
CA ALA A 146 6.11 12.66 -10.32
C ALA A 146 7.27 13.43 -10.96
N ASP A 147 8.45 13.41 -10.33
CA ASP A 147 9.66 14.05 -10.85
C ASP A 147 10.11 13.35 -12.14
N ASP A 148 10.21 12.01 -12.11
CA ASP A 148 10.52 11.19 -13.28
C ASP A 148 9.53 11.46 -14.43
N MET A 149 8.23 11.58 -14.12
CA MET A 149 7.20 11.86 -15.12
C MET A 149 7.33 13.27 -15.72
N SER A 150 7.60 14.28 -14.90
CA SER A 150 7.83 15.66 -15.37
C SER A 150 9.03 15.72 -16.31
N HIS A 151 10.14 15.04 -15.98
CA HIS A 151 11.31 14.94 -16.86
C HIS A 151 10.98 14.24 -18.18
N ARG A 152 10.22 13.15 -18.14
CA ARG A 152 9.84 12.39 -19.35
C ARG A 152 8.90 13.18 -20.27
N ILE A 153 7.98 13.94 -19.69
CA ILE A 153 7.11 14.84 -20.47
C ILE A 153 7.96 15.89 -21.16
N MET A 154 8.82 16.61 -20.43
CA MET A 154 9.72 17.61 -21.00
C MET A 154 10.58 17.03 -22.12
N ALA A 155 11.21 15.87 -21.88
CA ALA A 155 12.08 15.23 -22.86
C ALA A 155 11.34 14.81 -24.14
N SER A 156 10.06 14.47 -24.06
CA SER A 156 9.28 13.97 -25.20
C SER A 156 8.50 15.06 -25.94
N THR A 157 8.07 16.12 -25.24
CA THR A 157 7.20 17.16 -25.80
C THR A 157 7.87 18.54 -25.92
N GLY A 158 9.01 18.75 -25.25
CA GLY A 158 9.66 20.05 -25.13
C GLY A 158 8.86 21.07 -24.30
N LYS A 159 7.81 20.64 -23.59
CA LYS A 159 6.95 21.51 -22.76
C LYS A 159 7.10 21.17 -21.29
N THR A 160 7.11 22.21 -20.45
CA THR A 160 7.06 22.06 -18.99
C THR A 160 5.62 21.80 -18.57
N ILE A 161 5.29 20.55 -18.25
CA ILE A 161 4.02 20.17 -17.62
C ILE A 161 4.37 19.52 -16.29
N ARG A 162 3.83 20.07 -15.20
CA ARG A 162 4.12 19.61 -13.86
C ARG A 162 3.31 18.35 -13.56
N ALA A 163 4.00 17.23 -13.36
CA ALA A 163 3.44 16.10 -12.64
C ALA A 163 3.69 16.30 -11.14
N CYS A 164 2.70 16.00 -10.31
CA CYS A 164 2.80 16.17 -8.87
C CYS A 164 2.08 15.05 -8.11
N THR A 165 2.31 14.96 -6.80
CA THR A 165 1.53 14.05 -5.95
C THR A 165 0.22 14.69 -5.52
N PHE A 166 -0.75 13.88 -5.10
CA PHE A 166 -2.00 14.39 -4.49
C PHE A 166 -1.74 15.33 -3.30
N HIS A 167 -0.72 15.05 -2.48
CA HIS A 167 -0.36 15.94 -1.37
C HIS A 167 0.34 17.20 -1.86
N SER A 168 1.15 17.13 -2.91
CA SER A 168 1.73 18.32 -3.54
C SER A 168 0.64 19.24 -4.10
N LEU A 169 -0.38 18.68 -4.74
CA LEU A 169 -1.56 19.43 -5.21
C LEU A 169 -2.37 19.96 -4.02
N GLY A 170 -2.62 19.14 -3.00
CA GLY A 170 -3.36 19.56 -1.80
C GLY A 170 -2.67 20.73 -1.08
N LEU A 171 -1.35 20.68 -0.95
CA LEU A 171 -0.56 21.77 -0.38
C LEU A 171 -0.64 23.05 -1.23
N GLU A 172 -0.57 22.94 -2.55
CA GLU A 172 -0.73 24.07 -3.46
C GLU A 172 -2.10 24.73 -3.29
N ILE A 173 -3.17 23.94 -3.29
CA ILE A 173 -4.54 24.41 -3.09
C ILE A 173 -4.67 25.13 -1.75
N CYS A 174 -4.15 24.53 -0.67
CA CYS A 174 -4.16 25.15 0.65
C CYS A 174 -3.38 26.47 0.65
N ARG A 175 -2.18 26.50 0.07
CA ARG A 175 -1.33 27.71 0.03
C ARG A 175 -1.87 28.83 -0.85
N ALA A 176 -2.60 28.51 -1.91
CA ALA A 176 -3.27 29.48 -2.76
C ALA A 176 -4.49 30.13 -2.08
N SER A 177 -5.07 29.45 -1.10
CA SER A 177 -6.16 29.96 -0.24
C SER A 177 -5.63 30.68 1.01
N THR A 178 -6.52 31.23 1.86
CA THR A 178 -6.24 31.95 3.14
C THR A 178 -5.46 31.16 4.23
N ILE A 179 -4.80 30.06 3.84
CA ILE A 179 -3.94 29.18 4.64
C ILE A 179 -2.46 29.36 4.23
N ALA A 180 -2.14 30.31 3.34
CA ALA A 180 -0.82 30.57 2.74
C ALA A 180 0.36 30.63 3.73
N GLU A 181 0.17 31.19 4.93
CA GLU A 181 1.25 31.42 5.91
C GLU A 181 1.35 30.34 7.00
N ARG A 182 0.56 29.26 6.92
CA ARG A 182 0.54 28.22 7.96
C ARG A 182 1.76 27.30 7.87
N PRO A 183 2.45 26.99 8.98
CA PRO A 183 3.57 26.06 8.98
C PRO A 183 3.10 24.63 8.68
N ILE A 184 3.91 23.87 7.95
CA ILE A 184 3.67 22.43 7.75
C ILE A 184 4.09 21.72 9.03
N ILE A 185 3.17 20.95 9.63
CA ILE A 185 3.49 20.05 10.74
C ILE A 185 3.83 18.70 10.13
N ASP A 186 5.11 18.34 10.18
CA ASP A 186 5.54 17.04 9.69
C ASP A 186 5.03 15.88 10.59
N GLY A 187 5.20 14.67 10.07
CA GLY A 187 4.82 13.46 10.80
C GLY A 187 5.65 13.23 12.07
N HIS A 188 6.88 13.74 12.14
CA HIS A 188 7.76 13.55 13.30
C HIS A 188 7.30 14.40 14.49
N ALA A 189 7.03 15.69 14.27
CA ALA A 189 6.52 16.61 15.27
C ALA A 189 5.18 16.13 15.84
N SER A 190 4.23 15.78 14.97
CA SER A 190 2.92 15.28 15.39
C SER A 190 2.99 13.93 16.14
N ASN A 191 3.82 13.00 15.66
CA ASN A 191 4.05 11.73 16.37
C ASN A 191 4.78 11.93 17.71
N GLY A 192 5.63 12.96 17.82
CA GLY A 192 6.28 13.37 19.06
C GLY A 192 5.27 13.79 20.13
N VAL A 193 4.27 14.60 19.76
CA VAL A 193 3.17 15.02 20.65
C VAL A 193 2.38 13.81 21.14
N ILE A 194 2.03 12.90 20.23
CA ILE A 194 1.31 11.66 20.57
C ILE A 194 2.15 10.82 21.53
N ARG A 195 3.45 10.66 21.27
CA ARG A 195 4.37 9.87 22.11
C ARG A 195 4.54 10.46 23.50
N ALA A 196 4.83 11.75 23.60
CA ALA A 196 4.98 12.43 24.88
C ALA A 196 3.68 12.34 25.71
N THR A 197 2.53 12.51 25.06
CA THR A 197 1.21 12.37 25.73
C THR A 197 0.98 10.94 26.20
N PHE A 198 1.25 9.95 25.36
CA PHE A 198 1.12 8.52 25.69
C PHE A 198 2.00 8.13 26.88
N GLU A 199 3.29 8.49 26.84
CA GLU A 199 4.25 8.16 27.91
C GLU A 199 3.88 8.83 29.23
N ARG A 200 3.47 10.12 29.19
CA ARG A 200 2.99 10.84 30.36
C ARG A 200 1.74 10.19 30.97
N LEU A 201 0.74 9.85 30.15
CA LEU A 201 -0.49 9.20 30.62
C LEU A 201 -0.21 7.79 31.16
N LEU A 202 0.65 7.02 30.49
CA LEU A 202 1.03 5.69 30.93
C LEU A 202 1.76 5.70 32.28
N ALA A 203 2.57 6.72 32.56
CA ALA A 203 3.28 6.87 33.82
C ALA A 203 2.40 7.42 34.94
N GLN A 204 1.62 8.47 34.67
CA GLN A 204 0.99 9.31 35.70
C GLN A 204 -0.52 9.05 35.90
N ASN A 205 -1.21 8.49 34.91
CA ASN A 205 -2.65 8.26 34.97
C ASN A 205 -2.97 6.78 35.18
N ILE A 206 -3.37 6.43 36.40
CA ILE A 206 -3.65 5.04 36.80
C ILE A 206 -4.72 4.40 35.91
N ASN A 207 -5.81 5.10 35.62
CA ASN A 207 -6.90 4.55 34.81
C ASN A 207 -6.44 4.26 33.38
N TYR A 208 -5.70 5.20 32.77
CA TYR A 208 -5.13 5.04 31.44
C TYR A 208 -4.13 3.87 31.40
N ARG A 209 -3.26 3.77 32.41
CA ARG A 209 -2.28 2.68 32.53
C ARG A 209 -2.95 1.33 32.66
N LEU A 210 -3.97 1.20 33.51
CA LEU A 210 -4.71 -0.06 33.68
C LEU A 210 -5.45 -0.46 32.41
N LEU A 211 -6.03 0.50 31.68
CA LEU A 211 -6.65 0.27 30.39
C LEU A 211 -5.63 -0.21 29.35
N ALA A 212 -4.47 0.44 29.28
CA ALA A 212 -3.37 0.02 28.41
C ALA A 212 -2.89 -1.39 28.78
N PHE A 213 -2.84 -1.75 30.07
CA PHE A 213 -2.39 -3.08 30.47
C PHE A 213 -3.42 -4.16 30.18
N LYS A 214 -4.72 -3.83 30.18
CA LYS A 214 -5.79 -4.76 29.77
C LYS A 214 -5.62 -5.29 28.35
N LEU A 215 -4.98 -4.52 27.46
CA LEU A 215 -4.76 -4.90 26.06
C LEU A 215 -3.50 -5.74 25.82
N MET A 216 -2.66 -5.95 26.84
CA MET A 216 -1.40 -6.70 26.72
C MET A 216 -1.59 -8.22 26.73
N SER A 217 -0.52 -8.98 26.47
CA SER A 217 -0.58 -10.44 26.55
C SER A 217 -0.91 -10.90 27.99
N LYS A 218 -1.54 -12.07 28.14
CA LYS A 218 -1.87 -12.63 29.47
C LYS A 218 -0.64 -12.79 30.35
N GLU A 219 0.51 -13.11 29.75
CA GLU A 219 1.81 -13.26 30.41
C GLU A 219 2.31 -11.93 30.98
N LEU A 220 2.39 -10.88 30.15
CA LEU A 220 2.79 -9.55 30.61
C LEU A 220 1.81 -8.99 31.64
N PHE A 221 0.51 -9.24 31.46
CA PHE A 221 -0.52 -8.83 32.41
C PHE A 221 -0.35 -9.55 33.76
N GLY A 222 -0.01 -10.84 33.73
CA GLY A 222 0.31 -11.61 34.94
C GLY A 222 1.51 -11.04 35.68
N LYS A 223 2.55 -10.60 34.95
CA LYS A 223 3.78 -10.03 35.51
C LYS A 223 3.57 -8.65 36.15
N TYR A 224 2.83 -7.76 35.50
CA TYR A 224 2.77 -6.34 35.90
C TYR A 224 1.40 -5.86 36.39
N GLY A 225 0.31 -6.58 36.13
CA GLY A 225 -1.05 -6.10 36.35
C GLY A 225 -1.39 -5.76 37.81
N ARG A 226 -0.78 -6.43 38.80
CA ARG A 226 -0.96 -6.08 40.23
C ARG A 226 -0.23 -4.80 40.59
N ALA A 227 1.06 -4.71 40.24
CA ALA A 227 1.90 -3.57 40.55
C ALA A 227 1.43 -2.28 39.85
N ALA A 228 0.82 -2.41 38.66
CA ALA A 228 0.28 -1.29 37.89
C ALA A 228 -0.82 -0.47 38.59
N LYS A 229 -1.40 -0.97 39.68
CA LYS A 229 -2.40 -0.24 40.48
C LYS A 229 -1.78 0.78 41.44
N ASN A 230 -0.48 0.65 41.74
CA ASN A 230 0.21 1.51 42.70
C ASN A 230 0.53 2.88 42.10
N LYS A 231 0.40 3.94 42.90
CA LYS A 231 0.75 5.31 42.46
C LYS A 231 2.22 5.41 42.05
N ASP A 232 3.11 4.76 42.80
CA ASP A 232 4.57 4.80 42.59
C ASP A 232 5.07 3.72 41.61
N PHE A 233 4.19 3.16 40.79
CA PHE A 233 4.58 2.13 39.82
C PHE A 233 5.55 2.70 38.77
N GLN A 234 6.74 2.12 38.72
CA GLN A 234 7.74 2.43 37.71
C GLN A 234 7.55 1.52 36.48
N LEU A 235 7.60 2.10 35.29
CA LEU A 235 7.49 1.33 34.06
C LEU A 235 8.71 0.40 33.92
N PRO A 236 8.51 -0.88 33.57
CA PRO A 236 9.61 -1.85 33.46
C PRO A 236 10.37 -1.63 32.13
N THR A 237 11.21 -0.60 32.09
CA THR A 237 11.96 -0.19 30.90
C THR A 237 13.06 -1.15 30.48
N ASP A 238 13.46 -2.08 31.35
CA ASP A 238 14.49 -3.08 31.03
C ASP A 238 13.89 -4.38 30.47
N ASP A 239 12.55 -4.53 30.49
CA ASP A 239 11.88 -5.69 29.94
C ASP A 239 11.66 -5.53 28.43
N TYR A 240 12.28 -6.43 27.66
CA TYR A 240 12.20 -6.43 26.20
C TYR A 240 10.76 -6.59 25.67
N ASP A 241 9.98 -7.51 26.24
CA ASP A 241 8.62 -7.83 25.79
C ASP A 241 7.66 -6.71 26.15
N PHE A 242 7.82 -6.10 27.32
CA PHE A 242 7.07 -4.91 27.70
C PHE A 242 7.36 -3.74 26.75
N ASN A 243 8.62 -3.51 26.39
CA ASN A 243 8.98 -2.45 25.46
C ASN A 243 8.46 -2.70 24.04
N GLN A 244 8.51 -3.95 23.55
CA GLN A 244 7.88 -4.35 22.30
C GLN A 244 6.37 -4.07 22.31
N TYR A 245 5.69 -4.45 23.40
CA TYR A 245 4.27 -4.17 23.59
C TYR A 245 3.97 -2.67 23.58
N LYS A 246 4.66 -1.90 24.43
CA LYS A 246 4.52 -0.44 24.54
C LYS A 246 4.70 0.23 23.18
N GLN A 247 5.75 -0.16 22.44
CA GLN A 247 6.06 0.37 21.13
C GLN A 247 5.02 -0.03 20.08
N SER A 248 4.46 -1.25 20.13
CA SER A 248 3.37 -1.66 19.24
C SER A 248 2.08 -0.89 19.52
N LEU A 249 1.75 -0.65 20.79
CA LEU A 249 0.52 0.03 21.18
C LEU A 249 0.54 1.49 20.70
N ILE A 250 1.65 2.20 20.89
CA ILE A 250 1.81 3.57 20.40
C ILE A 250 1.84 3.64 18.86
N GLU A 251 2.50 2.70 18.18
CA GLU A 251 2.49 2.60 16.71
C GLU A 251 1.06 2.44 16.17
N ASN A 252 0.25 1.60 16.81
CA ASN A 252 -1.16 1.41 16.45
C ASN A 252 -1.97 2.69 16.70
N ALA A 253 -1.80 3.35 17.85
CA ALA A 253 -2.51 4.58 18.16
C ALA A 253 -2.19 5.72 17.17
N GLN A 254 -0.91 5.90 16.83
CA GLN A 254 -0.47 6.85 15.80
C GLN A 254 -1.13 6.56 14.45
N THR A 255 -1.14 5.29 14.04
CA THR A 255 -1.74 4.85 12.77
C THR A 255 -3.26 5.12 12.76
N ILE A 256 -3.96 4.77 13.84
CA ILE A 256 -5.40 5.04 13.98
C ILE A 256 -5.69 6.54 13.88
N ILE A 257 -4.93 7.39 14.60
CA ILE A 257 -5.08 8.84 14.55
C ILE A 257 -4.87 9.40 13.14
N GLN A 258 -3.84 8.94 12.44
CA GLN A 258 -3.58 9.35 11.06
C GLN A 258 -4.76 9.00 10.15
N HIS A 259 -5.30 7.78 10.25
CA HIS A 259 -6.45 7.36 9.45
C HIS A 259 -7.76 8.05 9.85
N MET A 260 -7.98 8.32 11.13
CA MET A 260 -9.10 9.15 11.59
C MET A 260 -9.03 10.53 10.93
N ARG A 261 -7.87 11.17 10.98
CA ARG A 261 -7.64 12.49 10.38
C ARG A 261 -7.79 12.47 8.86
N GLN A 262 -7.20 11.47 8.18
CA GLN A 262 -7.27 11.31 6.73
C GLN A 262 -8.70 11.08 6.21
N ASN A 263 -9.53 10.37 6.97
CA ASN A 263 -10.93 10.12 6.62
C ASN A 263 -11.88 11.20 7.16
N ASN A 264 -11.37 12.21 7.86
CA ASN A 264 -12.17 13.24 8.54
C ASN A 264 -13.22 12.65 9.51
N ILE A 265 -12.80 11.67 10.31
CA ILE A 265 -13.62 10.99 11.34
C ILE A 265 -13.06 11.37 12.71
N ASP A 266 -13.91 11.91 13.57
CA ASP A 266 -13.59 12.21 14.96
C ASP A 266 -13.91 11.03 15.89
N VAL A 267 -13.81 11.25 17.20
CA VAL A 267 -14.02 10.20 18.21
C VAL A 267 -15.46 9.71 18.20
N ASP A 268 -16.44 10.60 18.06
CA ASP A 268 -17.86 10.22 18.05
C ASP A 268 -18.22 9.48 16.75
N GLY A 269 -17.68 9.90 15.62
CA GLY A 269 -17.76 9.16 14.36
C GLY A 269 -17.13 7.77 14.47
N MET A 270 -16.01 7.61 15.18
CA MET A 270 -15.43 6.30 15.46
C MET A 270 -16.30 5.43 16.38
N ARG A 271 -16.98 6.03 17.37
CA ARG A 271 -17.94 5.31 18.23
C ARG A 271 -19.10 4.78 17.38
N GLU A 272 -19.72 5.62 16.56
CA GLU A 272 -20.82 5.24 15.66
C GLU A 272 -20.40 4.14 14.68
N LEU A 273 -19.21 4.29 14.08
CA LEU A 273 -18.65 3.30 13.16
C LEU A 273 -18.41 1.95 13.85
N ASN A 274 -17.90 1.98 15.09
CA ASN A 274 -17.70 0.77 15.87
C ASN A 274 -19.01 0.07 16.22
N GLU A 275 -20.06 0.79 16.61
CA GLU A 275 -21.37 0.17 16.87
C GLU A 275 -21.97 -0.47 15.61
N ARG A 276 -21.76 0.14 14.43
CA ARG A 276 -22.30 -0.38 13.16
C ARG A 276 -21.50 -1.52 12.57
N ARG A 277 -20.16 -1.46 12.63
CA ARG A 277 -19.25 -2.35 11.88
C ARG A 277 -18.24 -3.11 12.75
N GLY A 278 -18.22 -2.89 14.07
CA GLY A 278 -17.25 -3.50 14.99
C GLY A 278 -17.42 -5.00 15.21
N GLY A 279 -18.62 -5.55 14.95
CA GLY A 279 -18.91 -6.99 15.06
C GLY A 279 -18.51 -7.58 16.42
N LYS A 280 -17.79 -8.71 16.41
CA LYS A 280 -17.29 -9.35 17.65
C LYS A 280 -16.24 -8.54 18.42
N HIS A 281 -15.71 -7.46 17.83
CA HIS A 281 -14.65 -6.64 18.41
C HIS A 281 -15.16 -5.35 19.07
N VAL A 282 -16.47 -5.08 19.07
CA VAL A 282 -17.06 -3.85 19.62
C VAL A 282 -16.50 -3.48 21.00
N GLY A 283 -16.44 -4.44 21.94
CA GLY A 283 -15.92 -4.21 23.29
C GLY A 283 -14.44 -3.82 23.31
N ARG A 284 -13.57 -4.58 22.62
CA ARG A 284 -12.13 -4.28 22.50
C ARG A 284 -11.90 -2.95 21.80
N ASN A 285 -12.68 -2.65 20.77
CA ASN A 285 -12.59 -1.41 20.00
C ASN A 285 -12.93 -0.19 20.87
N ARG A 286 -13.91 -0.30 21.79
CA ARG A 286 -14.19 0.77 22.77
C ARG A 286 -13.00 1.02 23.69
N GLU A 287 -12.35 -0.04 24.18
CA GLU A 287 -11.15 0.07 25.03
C GLU A 287 -9.97 0.71 24.28
N MET A 288 -9.72 0.29 23.03
CA MET A 288 -8.70 0.90 22.20
C MET A 288 -9.03 2.38 21.89
N LEU A 289 -10.29 2.70 21.58
CA LEU A 289 -10.70 4.07 21.30
C LEU A 289 -10.56 4.98 22.53
N GLN A 290 -10.85 4.46 23.73
CA GLN A 290 -10.62 5.18 24.99
C GLN A 290 -9.14 5.50 25.24
N LEU A 291 -8.21 4.64 24.78
CA LEU A 291 -6.78 4.95 24.80
C LEU A 291 -6.39 5.98 23.74
N VAL A 292 -6.98 5.89 22.55
CA VAL A 292 -6.66 6.79 21.42
C VAL A 292 -7.21 8.20 21.63
N GLU A 293 -8.40 8.35 22.22
CA GLU A 293 -9.12 9.62 22.40
C GLU A 293 -8.26 10.74 23.03
N PRO A 294 -7.60 10.58 24.19
CA PRO A 294 -6.78 11.65 24.76
C PRO A 294 -5.55 11.99 23.90
N LEU A 295 -5.02 11.02 23.14
CA LEU A 295 -3.90 11.24 22.22
C LEU A 295 -4.33 12.00 20.98
N TYR A 296 -5.52 11.68 20.45
CA TYR A 296 -6.13 12.38 19.33
C TYR A 296 -6.44 13.84 19.68
N ASN A 297 -6.96 14.08 20.89
CA ASN A 297 -7.21 15.44 21.37
C ASN A 297 -5.90 16.24 21.48
N ALA A 298 -4.84 15.66 22.06
CA ALA A 298 -3.53 16.31 22.12
C ALA A 298 -2.95 16.61 20.73
N TYR A 299 -3.14 15.69 19.78
CA TYR A 299 -2.77 15.88 18.38
C TYR A 299 -3.53 17.06 17.73
N LEU A 300 -4.85 17.14 17.91
CA LEU A 300 -5.67 18.23 17.39
C LEU A 300 -5.37 19.58 18.05
N ASP A 301 -5.10 19.59 19.36
CA ASP A 301 -4.78 20.81 20.08
C ASP A 301 -3.43 21.37 19.63
N ASN A 302 -2.42 20.52 19.43
CA ASN A 302 -1.15 20.93 18.83
C ASN A 302 -1.37 21.54 17.44
N PHE A 303 -2.24 20.97 16.62
CA PHE A 303 -2.56 21.50 15.30
C PHE A 303 -3.25 22.87 15.36
N ARG A 304 -4.17 23.06 16.29
CA ARG A 304 -4.89 24.33 16.51
C ARG A 304 -3.96 25.42 17.01
N THR A 305 -3.07 25.12 17.96
CA THR A 305 -2.18 26.11 18.57
C THR A 305 -1.09 26.59 17.61
N THR A 306 -0.56 25.70 16.76
CA THR A 306 0.46 26.07 15.77
C THR A 306 -0.12 26.68 14.50
N GLN A 307 -1.46 26.69 14.36
CA GLN A 307 -2.15 27.01 13.11
C GLN A 307 -1.49 26.32 11.91
N GLY A 308 -1.24 25.02 11.99
CA GLY A 308 -0.45 24.33 10.97
C GLY A 308 -1.28 23.74 9.82
N ILE A 309 -0.60 23.10 8.86
CA ILE A 309 -1.16 22.13 7.91
C ILE A 309 -0.52 20.78 8.20
N ASP A 310 -1.33 19.75 8.42
CA ASP A 310 -0.86 18.40 8.74
C ASP A 310 -0.97 17.50 7.51
N PHE A 311 -0.02 16.59 7.32
CA PHE A 311 0.00 15.73 6.14
C PHE A 311 -1.27 14.85 6.00
N PRO A 312 -1.78 14.18 7.05
CA PRO A 312 -3.00 13.37 6.94
C PRO A 312 -4.26 14.18 6.57
N GLY A 313 -4.42 15.38 7.14
CA GLY A 313 -5.57 16.26 6.92
C GLY A 313 -5.49 17.13 5.66
N MET A 314 -4.31 17.28 5.07
CA MET A 314 -4.06 18.19 3.94
C MET A 314 -5.03 18.01 2.77
N ILE A 315 -5.37 16.78 2.40
CA ILE A 315 -6.30 16.51 1.29
C ILE A 315 -7.72 16.96 1.64
N ILE A 316 -8.15 16.75 2.89
CA ILE A 316 -9.46 17.20 3.38
C ILE A 316 -9.51 18.73 3.41
N ASP A 317 -8.43 19.37 3.84
CA ASP A 317 -8.31 20.83 3.88
C ASP A 317 -8.38 21.42 2.45
N ALA A 318 -7.65 20.82 1.51
CA ALA A 318 -7.71 21.20 0.10
C ALA A 318 -9.12 21.06 -0.49
N ILE A 319 -9.82 19.95 -0.22
CA ILE A 319 -11.23 19.77 -0.64
C ILE A 319 -12.10 20.92 -0.13
N ARG A 320 -11.90 21.37 1.12
CA ARG A 320 -12.65 22.50 1.69
C ARG A 320 -12.35 23.80 0.94
N CYS A 321 -11.09 24.07 0.61
CA CYS A 321 -10.70 25.27 -0.16
C CYS A 321 -11.32 25.27 -1.56
N VAL A 322 -11.30 24.13 -2.28
CA VAL A 322 -11.94 24.02 -3.60
C VAL A 322 -13.45 24.25 -3.51
N ARG A 323 -14.13 23.59 -2.57
CA ARG A 323 -15.60 23.73 -2.39
C ARG A 323 -16.03 25.13 -1.96
N ARG A 324 -15.18 25.86 -1.23
CA ARG A 324 -15.40 27.27 -0.86
C ARG A 324 -15.04 28.24 -1.99
N ASN A 325 -14.51 27.72 -3.09
CA ASN A 325 -14.04 28.51 -4.23
C ASN A 325 -12.86 29.44 -3.86
N ASP A 326 -12.11 29.10 -2.80
CA ASP A 326 -10.86 29.78 -2.41
C ASP A 326 -9.68 29.41 -3.33
N TYR A 327 -9.85 28.35 -4.13
CA TYR A 327 -8.95 27.93 -5.20
C TYR A 327 -9.78 27.64 -6.45
N ARG A 328 -9.32 28.09 -7.62
CA ARG A 328 -9.91 27.78 -8.93
C ARG A 328 -8.87 27.14 -9.83
N HIS A 329 -9.21 26.01 -10.43
CA HIS A 329 -8.30 25.33 -11.35
C HIS A 329 -8.56 25.69 -12.82
N PRO A 330 -7.52 25.66 -13.68
CA PRO A 330 -7.66 25.86 -15.13
C PRO A 330 -7.80 24.53 -15.92
N TYR A 331 -7.70 23.39 -15.26
CA TYR A 331 -7.55 22.09 -15.93
C TYR A 331 -8.74 21.70 -16.82
N LYS A 332 -8.44 21.31 -18.06
CA LYS A 332 -9.35 20.61 -18.99
C LYS A 332 -9.08 19.12 -19.07
N TYR A 333 -7.88 18.70 -18.66
CA TYR A 333 -7.46 17.30 -18.64
C TYR A 333 -6.77 16.96 -17.31
N VAL A 334 -7.22 15.88 -16.68
CA VAL A 334 -6.60 15.34 -15.47
C VAL A 334 -6.15 13.91 -15.75
N LEU A 335 -4.85 13.68 -15.66
CA LEU A 335 -4.20 12.40 -15.89
C LEU A 335 -3.75 11.82 -14.55
N ILE A 336 -4.11 10.57 -14.27
CA ILE A 336 -3.76 9.91 -13.00
C ILE A 336 -3.02 8.62 -13.28
N ASP A 337 -1.76 8.55 -12.83
CA ASP A 337 -0.96 7.33 -12.82
C ASP A 337 -1.22 6.49 -11.57
N GLU A 338 -0.94 5.19 -11.67
CA GLU A 338 -1.14 4.20 -10.61
C GLU A 338 -2.53 4.28 -9.96
N TYR A 339 -3.58 4.38 -10.79
CA TYR A 339 -4.96 4.61 -10.34
C TYR A 339 -5.49 3.57 -9.33
N GLN A 340 -4.93 2.35 -9.31
CA GLN A 340 -5.27 1.33 -8.32
C GLN A 340 -4.92 1.71 -6.87
N ASP A 341 -4.06 2.72 -6.67
CA ASP A 341 -3.64 3.21 -5.36
C ASP A 341 -4.48 4.43 -4.91
N MET A 342 -5.54 4.77 -5.63
CA MET A 342 -6.50 5.79 -5.21
C MET A 342 -7.13 5.44 -3.86
N SER A 343 -7.37 6.47 -3.05
CA SER A 343 -8.10 6.37 -1.79
C SER A 343 -9.35 7.23 -1.85
N ARG A 344 -10.29 7.03 -0.91
CA ARG A 344 -11.53 7.78 -0.95
C ARG A 344 -11.33 9.30 -0.82
N PRO A 345 -10.48 9.83 0.07
CA PRO A 345 -10.18 11.26 0.11
C PRO A 345 -9.55 11.80 -1.19
N ARG A 346 -8.68 11.04 -1.86
CA ARG A 346 -8.11 11.45 -3.15
C ARG A 346 -9.17 11.52 -4.24
N TYR A 347 -10.08 10.55 -4.28
CA TYR A 347 -11.23 10.59 -5.17
C TYR A 347 -12.09 11.84 -4.90
N GLU A 348 -12.42 12.13 -3.64
CA GLU A 348 -13.24 13.30 -3.29
C GLU A 348 -12.56 14.62 -3.68
N LEU A 349 -11.22 14.70 -3.66
CA LEU A 349 -10.49 15.87 -4.19
C LEU A 349 -10.67 16.02 -5.71
N ILE A 350 -10.49 14.95 -6.49
CA ILE A 350 -10.71 14.99 -7.95
C ILE A 350 -12.16 15.35 -8.26
N ARG A 351 -13.10 14.76 -7.52
CA ARG A 351 -14.51 15.08 -7.63
C ARG A 351 -14.80 16.56 -7.34
N ALA A 352 -14.26 17.11 -6.26
CA ALA A 352 -14.48 18.51 -5.89
C ALA A 352 -13.95 19.48 -6.96
N LEU A 353 -12.79 19.19 -7.55
CA LEU A 353 -12.27 19.95 -8.70
C LEU A 353 -13.25 19.84 -9.87
N ARG A 354 -13.68 18.63 -10.22
CA ARG A 354 -14.58 18.40 -11.36
C ARG A 354 -15.96 19.04 -11.18
N GLU A 355 -16.47 19.10 -9.95
CA GLU A 355 -17.72 19.81 -9.59
C GLU A 355 -17.58 21.34 -9.77
N GLN A 356 -16.37 21.89 -9.66
CA GLN A 356 -16.11 23.31 -9.92
C GLN A 356 -16.03 23.61 -11.43
N SER A 357 -15.25 22.82 -12.17
CA SER A 357 -15.19 22.88 -13.64
C SER A 357 -14.88 21.49 -14.19
N ASP A 358 -15.73 21.01 -15.09
CA ASP A 358 -15.58 19.66 -15.65
C ASP A 358 -14.30 19.54 -16.50
N PHE A 359 -13.74 18.32 -16.55
CA PHE A 359 -12.52 17.99 -17.29
C PHE A 359 -12.55 16.54 -17.78
N THR A 360 -11.75 16.26 -18.81
CA THR A 360 -11.52 14.89 -19.31
C THR A 360 -10.57 14.15 -18.36
N LEU A 361 -10.96 12.95 -17.95
CA LEU A 361 -10.20 12.11 -17.02
C LEU A 361 -9.53 10.94 -17.77
N PHE A 362 -8.21 10.83 -17.65
CA PHE A 362 -7.43 9.74 -18.24
C PHE A 362 -6.59 9.05 -17.16
N CYS A 363 -7.01 7.86 -16.74
CA CYS A 363 -6.40 7.11 -15.65
C CYS A 363 -5.66 5.89 -16.18
N VAL A 364 -4.48 5.62 -15.65
CA VAL A 364 -3.71 4.41 -15.96
C VAL A 364 -3.47 3.64 -14.66
N GLY A 365 -3.68 2.33 -14.67
CA GLY A 365 -3.52 1.52 -13.46
C GLY A 365 -3.41 0.02 -13.71
N ASP A 366 -3.01 -0.70 -12.67
CA ASP A 366 -2.93 -2.17 -12.63
C ASP A 366 -3.55 -2.69 -11.34
N ASP A 367 -4.78 -3.21 -11.41
CA ASP A 367 -5.47 -3.81 -10.26
C ASP A 367 -4.73 -5.03 -9.68
N TRP A 368 -3.86 -5.70 -10.45
CA TRP A 368 -2.99 -6.77 -9.92
C TRP A 368 -1.88 -6.23 -9.01
N GLN A 369 -1.62 -4.92 -9.00
CA GLN A 369 -0.60 -4.27 -8.17
C GLN A 369 -1.16 -3.38 -7.05
N SER A 370 -2.46 -3.44 -6.75
CA SER A 370 -3.04 -2.69 -5.61
C SER A 370 -2.58 -3.31 -4.26
N ILE A 371 -1.63 -2.67 -3.57
CA ILE A 371 -0.97 -3.25 -2.37
C ILE A 371 -0.82 -2.26 -1.21
N TYR A 372 -1.61 -1.17 -1.24
CA TYR A 372 -1.53 -0.08 -0.28
C TYR A 372 -2.85 0.12 0.45
N ARG A 373 -3.60 -0.96 0.72
CA ARG A 373 -4.86 -0.87 1.48
C ARG A 373 -4.60 -0.37 2.89
N PHE A 374 -3.50 -0.80 3.51
CA PHE A 374 -3.07 -0.31 4.82
C PHE A 374 -2.82 1.21 4.86
N ALA A 375 -2.63 1.86 3.71
CA ALA A 375 -2.50 3.31 3.58
C ALA A 375 -3.82 3.99 3.12
N GLY A 376 -4.93 3.24 3.12
CA GLY A 376 -6.27 3.70 2.74
C GLY A 376 -6.61 3.58 1.25
N SER A 377 -5.76 2.92 0.45
CA SER A 377 -6.07 2.72 -0.98
C SER A 377 -7.20 1.72 -1.16
N ASP A 378 -8.16 2.04 -2.03
CA ASP A 378 -9.37 1.26 -2.25
C ASP A 378 -9.38 0.70 -3.68
N ILE A 379 -9.14 -0.61 -3.81
CA ILE A 379 -9.16 -1.29 -5.11
C ILE A 379 -10.52 -1.18 -5.80
N HIS A 380 -11.62 -0.99 -5.08
CA HIS A 380 -12.93 -0.89 -5.71
C HIS A 380 -13.04 0.36 -6.60
N LEU A 381 -12.22 1.39 -6.38
CA LEU A 381 -12.20 2.57 -7.26
C LEU A 381 -11.75 2.23 -8.68
N ILE A 382 -10.79 1.30 -8.85
CA ILE A 382 -10.37 0.83 -10.18
C ILE A 382 -11.32 -0.26 -10.71
N LEU A 383 -11.80 -1.17 -9.86
CA LEU A 383 -12.72 -2.24 -10.28
C LEU A 383 -14.07 -1.69 -10.73
N ASP A 384 -14.61 -0.70 -10.03
CA ASP A 384 -15.89 -0.04 -10.28
C ASP A 384 -15.72 1.33 -10.97
N PHE A 385 -14.71 1.47 -11.83
CA PHE A 385 -14.39 2.74 -12.50
C PHE A 385 -15.59 3.33 -13.26
N ALA A 386 -16.38 2.51 -13.97
CA ALA A 386 -17.59 2.96 -14.64
C ALA A 386 -18.62 3.50 -13.66
N ALA A 387 -18.98 2.72 -12.64
CA ALA A 387 -19.96 3.15 -11.65
C ALA A 387 -19.52 4.43 -10.92
N THR A 388 -18.22 4.61 -10.77
CA THR A 388 -17.64 5.83 -10.21
C THR A 388 -17.84 7.00 -11.18
N TRP A 389 -17.38 6.91 -12.43
CA TRP A 389 -17.25 8.10 -13.30
C TRP A 389 -18.34 8.32 -14.34
N GLN A 390 -19.23 7.34 -14.57
CA GLN A 390 -20.33 7.45 -15.52
C GLN A 390 -21.27 8.65 -15.29
N PRO A 391 -21.51 9.14 -14.06
CA PRO A 391 -22.30 10.37 -13.86
C PRO A 391 -21.74 11.62 -14.55
N TRP A 392 -20.44 11.64 -14.86
CA TRP A 392 -19.80 12.74 -15.59
C TRP A 392 -19.68 12.47 -17.10
N GLY A 393 -20.19 11.36 -17.61
CA GLY A 393 -20.21 11.05 -19.04
C GLY A 393 -19.61 9.68 -19.39
N PRO A 394 -19.57 9.34 -20.69
CA PRO A 394 -19.20 8.00 -21.16
C PRO A 394 -17.83 7.52 -20.67
N THR A 395 -17.78 6.29 -20.18
CA THR A 395 -16.56 5.64 -19.66
C THR A 395 -16.06 4.58 -20.63
N ARG A 396 -14.78 4.65 -21.00
CA ARG A 396 -14.10 3.66 -21.83
C ARG A 396 -12.95 3.01 -21.06
N MET A 397 -12.69 1.74 -21.36
CA MET A 397 -11.52 1.04 -20.85
C MET A 397 -10.69 0.48 -22.00
N PHE A 398 -9.37 0.68 -21.98
CA PHE A 398 -8.43 0.03 -22.90
C PHE A 398 -7.52 -0.88 -22.09
N GLN A 399 -7.01 -1.95 -22.71
CA GLN A 399 -6.01 -2.82 -22.11
C GLN A 399 -4.69 -2.72 -22.88
N ILE A 400 -3.59 -2.58 -22.14
CA ILE A 400 -2.24 -2.70 -22.70
C ILE A 400 -1.57 -3.92 -22.07
N THR A 401 -1.33 -4.95 -22.87
CA THR A 401 -0.94 -6.30 -22.41
C THR A 401 0.45 -6.72 -22.86
N THR A 402 1.00 -6.06 -23.87
CA THR A 402 2.34 -6.32 -24.38
C THR A 402 3.40 -5.86 -23.38
N THR A 403 4.15 -6.77 -22.77
CA THR A 403 5.23 -6.43 -21.82
C THR A 403 6.60 -6.77 -22.39
N ARG A 404 7.56 -5.87 -22.19
CA ARG A 404 8.97 -6.07 -22.59
C ARG A 404 9.88 -6.32 -21.37
N ARG A 405 9.31 -6.38 -20.16
CA ARG A 405 10.10 -6.45 -18.93
C ARG A 405 10.65 -7.85 -18.64
N PHE A 406 9.79 -8.87 -18.76
CA PHE A 406 10.12 -10.24 -18.36
C PHE A 406 9.55 -11.27 -19.31
N ARG A 407 10.10 -12.49 -19.23
CA ARG A 407 9.84 -13.56 -20.19
C ARG A 407 8.54 -14.33 -19.92
N GLN A 408 8.14 -15.14 -20.90
CA GLN A 408 6.83 -15.78 -20.97
C GLN A 408 6.56 -16.73 -19.79
N SER A 409 7.54 -17.50 -19.30
CA SER A 409 7.28 -18.40 -18.15
C SER A 409 6.98 -17.65 -16.85
N LEU A 410 7.61 -16.50 -16.62
CA LEU A 410 7.29 -15.62 -15.48
C LEU A 410 5.92 -14.96 -15.66
N ILE A 411 5.57 -14.54 -16.88
CA ILE A 411 4.24 -14.00 -17.20
C ILE A 411 3.15 -15.03 -16.84
N GLU A 412 3.29 -16.25 -17.34
CA GLU A 412 2.30 -17.30 -17.11
C GLU A 412 2.18 -17.67 -15.64
N ALA A 413 3.30 -17.89 -14.95
CA ALA A 413 3.26 -18.27 -13.53
C ALA A 413 2.66 -17.16 -12.66
N SER A 414 3.11 -15.91 -12.84
CA SER A 414 2.62 -14.77 -12.05
C SER A 414 1.16 -14.43 -12.36
N GLY A 415 0.77 -14.48 -13.65
CA GLY A 415 -0.61 -14.27 -14.10
C GLY A 415 -1.56 -15.35 -13.57
N LYS A 416 -1.24 -16.64 -13.74
CA LYS A 416 -2.06 -17.75 -13.20
C LYS A 416 -2.16 -17.70 -11.68
N PHE A 417 -1.10 -17.27 -11.00
CA PHE A 417 -1.08 -17.14 -9.54
C PHE A 417 -1.99 -16.01 -9.05
N VAL A 418 -1.90 -14.80 -9.64
CA VAL A 418 -2.72 -13.67 -9.20
C VAL A 418 -4.20 -13.84 -9.59
N MET A 419 -4.47 -14.45 -10.75
CA MET A 419 -5.82 -14.71 -11.26
C MET A 419 -6.58 -15.83 -10.55
N GLN A 420 -6.00 -16.45 -9.52
CA GLN A 420 -6.81 -17.21 -8.56
C GLN A 420 -7.87 -16.31 -7.89
N ASP A 421 -7.63 -14.99 -7.84
CA ASP A 421 -8.66 -14.01 -7.51
C ASP A 421 -9.47 -13.62 -8.75
N GLY A 422 -10.63 -14.25 -8.92
CA GLY A 422 -11.57 -13.94 -10.02
C GLY A 422 -12.23 -12.55 -9.93
N ASN A 423 -12.04 -11.81 -8.84
CA ASN A 423 -12.55 -10.44 -8.71
C ASN A 423 -11.69 -9.41 -9.44
N LEU A 424 -10.47 -9.77 -9.86
CA LEU A 424 -9.59 -8.89 -10.63
C LEU A 424 -10.02 -8.82 -12.11
N TYR A 425 -9.51 -7.84 -12.85
CA TYR A 425 -9.62 -7.79 -14.30
C TYR A 425 -8.67 -8.82 -14.93
N VAL A 426 -9.20 -9.62 -15.85
CA VAL A 426 -8.41 -10.56 -16.64
C VAL A 426 -7.49 -9.75 -17.57
N LYS A 427 -6.19 -10.06 -17.54
CA LYS A 427 -5.18 -9.51 -18.45
C LYS A 427 -4.38 -10.67 -19.04
N HIS A 428 -4.28 -10.71 -20.36
CA HIS A 428 -3.48 -11.71 -21.07
C HIS A 428 -2.14 -11.10 -21.46
N LEU A 429 -1.26 -10.94 -20.47
CA LEU A 429 0.08 -10.40 -20.74
C LEU A 429 0.86 -11.34 -21.65
N HIS A 430 1.66 -10.77 -22.54
CA HIS A 430 2.53 -11.54 -23.42
C HIS A 430 3.82 -10.75 -23.70
N ASN A 431 4.89 -11.48 -23.98
CA ASN A 431 6.15 -10.90 -24.44
C ASN A 431 6.37 -11.30 -25.92
N PRO A 432 6.55 -10.34 -26.85
CA PRO A 432 6.81 -10.65 -28.26
C PRO A 432 8.06 -11.51 -28.51
N SER A 433 9.00 -11.54 -27.57
CA SER A 433 10.17 -12.41 -27.63
C SER A 433 9.79 -13.84 -27.21
N ASP A 434 9.25 -14.60 -28.16
CA ASP A 434 8.67 -15.93 -27.96
C ASP A 434 9.73 -17.05 -27.89
N LYS A 435 10.52 -17.08 -26.81
CA LYS A 435 11.44 -18.18 -26.54
C LYS A 435 11.08 -18.84 -25.22
N LYS A 436 10.86 -20.17 -25.25
CA LYS A 436 10.84 -21.00 -24.03
C LYS A 436 12.04 -20.65 -23.16
N ASP A 437 11.80 -20.43 -21.88
CA ASP A 437 12.81 -19.94 -20.95
C ASP A 437 12.76 -20.66 -19.61
N TYR A 438 13.84 -20.51 -18.83
CA TYR A 438 13.99 -21.03 -17.48
C TYR A 438 14.11 -19.89 -16.46
N SER A 439 13.18 -18.94 -16.52
CA SER A 439 13.18 -17.73 -15.68
C SER A 439 12.74 -17.96 -14.24
N LEU A 440 12.36 -19.18 -13.86
CA LEU A 440 11.90 -19.52 -12.51
C LEU A 440 12.69 -20.71 -11.94
N LYS A 441 13.03 -20.66 -10.65
CA LYS A 441 13.63 -21.78 -9.91
C LYS A 441 13.29 -21.73 -8.43
N ALA A 442 12.91 -22.85 -7.83
CA ALA A 442 12.85 -22.98 -6.38
C ALA A 442 14.21 -23.44 -5.82
N LEU A 443 14.62 -22.86 -4.69
CA LEU A 443 15.79 -23.21 -3.91
C LEU A 443 15.30 -23.68 -2.54
N GLY A 444 15.46 -24.97 -2.23
CA GLY A 444 15.01 -25.56 -0.99
C GLY A 444 16.11 -25.66 0.06
N GLY A 445 15.72 -25.54 1.32
CA GLY A 445 16.51 -26.01 2.46
C GLY A 445 15.62 -26.19 3.69
N ALA A 446 15.90 -27.22 4.48
CA ALA A 446 15.26 -27.49 5.77
C ALA A 446 15.80 -26.54 6.86
N THR A 447 17.08 -26.19 6.79
CA THR A 447 17.71 -25.24 7.72
C THR A 447 17.85 -23.83 7.11
N GLN A 448 18.16 -22.84 7.94
CA GLN A 448 18.52 -21.50 7.42
C GLN A 448 19.87 -21.53 6.69
N GLU A 449 20.82 -22.33 7.19
CA GLU A 449 22.14 -22.53 6.60
C GLU A 449 22.06 -23.15 5.20
N GLU A 450 21.27 -24.22 5.02
CA GLU A 450 21.06 -24.83 3.70
C GLU A 450 20.49 -23.84 2.67
N ARG A 451 19.52 -23.02 3.10
CA ARG A 451 18.93 -21.98 2.24
C ARG A 451 19.94 -20.89 1.89
N PHE A 452 20.75 -20.45 2.85
CA PHE A 452 21.83 -19.51 2.62
C PHE A 452 22.83 -20.06 1.60
N ASN A 453 23.29 -21.30 1.80
CA ASN A 453 24.22 -21.98 0.89
C ASN A 453 23.66 -22.09 -0.53
N ALA A 454 22.36 -22.41 -0.67
CA ALA A 454 21.70 -22.46 -1.96
C ALA A 454 21.66 -21.09 -2.67
N ILE A 455 21.48 -19.98 -1.93
CA ILE A 455 21.56 -18.62 -2.48
C ILE A 455 22.98 -18.34 -2.99
N VAL A 456 24.00 -18.58 -2.15
CA VAL A 456 25.41 -18.36 -2.50
C VAL A 456 25.81 -19.16 -3.74
N GLU A 457 25.41 -20.44 -3.81
CA GLU A 457 25.66 -21.29 -4.97
C GLU A 457 25.05 -20.71 -6.26
N GLN A 458 23.86 -20.10 -6.19
CA GLN A 458 23.29 -19.42 -7.34
C GLN A 458 24.01 -18.11 -7.66
N LEU A 459 24.40 -17.29 -6.68
CA LEU A 459 25.19 -16.07 -6.91
C LEU A 459 26.52 -16.37 -7.63
N ARG A 460 27.19 -17.47 -7.26
CA ARG A 460 28.39 -17.98 -7.96
C ARG A 460 28.13 -18.33 -9.43
N LYS A 461 26.90 -18.71 -9.80
CA LYS A 461 26.50 -19.02 -11.18
C LYS A 461 26.04 -17.81 -12.00
N LEU A 462 25.78 -16.66 -11.37
CA LEU A 462 25.37 -15.43 -12.07
C LEU A 462 26.55 -14.71 -12.76
N PRO A 463 26.30 -13.85 -13.75
CA PRO A 463 27.34 -12.99 -14.34
C PRO A 463 28.09 -12.14 -13.30
N LYS A 464 29.36 -11.77 -13.59
CA LYS A 464 30.21 -11.00 -12.67
C LYS A 464 29.57 -9.66 -12.24
N ALA A 465 29.04 -8.91 -13.21
CA ALA A 465 28.35 -7.64 -12.99
C ALA A 465 26.82 -7.80 -13.07
N ALA A 466 26.26 -8.80 -12.38
CA ALA A 466 24.82 -9.03 -12.36
C ALA A 466 24.08 -7.98 -11.50
N SER A 467 22.85 -7.65 -11.89
CA SER A 467 21.95 -6.80 -11.10
C SER A 467 20.95 -7.69 -10.34
N VAL A 468 21.04 -7.70 -9.01
CA VAL A 468 20.37 -8.66 -8.12
C VAL A 468 19.53 -7.96 -7.06
N LEU A 469 18.30 -8.45 -6.86
CA LEU A 469 17.42 -8.05 -5.76
C LEU A 469 17.24 -9.17 -4.75
N MET A 470 17.52 -8.90 -3.48
CA MET A 470 17.11 -9.73 -2.36
C MET A 470 15.78 -9.18 -1.81
N LEU A 471 14.68 -9.90 -2.02
CA LEU A 471 13.35 -9.50 -1.58
C LEU A 471 12.92 -10.25 -0.32
N GLY A 472 12.62 -9.48 0.73
CA GLY A 472 11.91 -9.96 1.92
C GLY A 472 10.44 -9.50 1.96
N ARG A 473 9.62 -10.12 2.79
CA ARG A 473 8.32 -9.58 3.20
C ARG A 473 8.51 -8.52 4.30
N TYR A 474 9.49 -8.75 5.17
CA TYR A 474 9.90 -7.88 6.28
C TYR A 474 11.41 -7.65 6.26
N ARG A 475 11.89 -6.57 6.91
CA ARG A 475 13.34 -6.34 7.05
C ARG A 475 14.06 -7.49 7.76
N SER A 476 13.37 -8.20 8.66
CA SER A 476 13.92 -9.35 9.37
C SER A 476 14.29 -10.53 8.46
N ASP A 477 13.80 -10.58 7.22
CA ASP A 477 14.17 -11.66 6.29
C ASP A 477 15.63 -11.53 5.83
N LEU A 478 16.23 -10.33 5.96
CA LEU A 478 17.66 -10.13 5.76
C LEU A 478 18.51 -10.92 6.77
N ASN A 479 17.94 -11.30 7.92
CA ASN A 479 18.63 -12.13 8.92
C ASN A 479 19.01 -13.51 8.37
N LEU A 480 18.33 -14.00 7.32
CA LEU A 480 18.74 -15.22 6.63
C LEU A 480 20.17 -15.10 6.09
N LEU A 481 20.54 -13.92 5.57
CA LEU A 481 21.88 -13.65 5.07
C LEU A 481 22.84 -13.30 6.22
N LEU A 482 22.46 -12.34 7.08
CA LEU A 482 23.32 -11.82 8.16
C LEU A 482 23.78 -12.89 9.16
N ARG A 483 22.93 -13.86 9.49
CA ARG A 483 23.20 -14.82 10.58
C ARG A 483 23.83 -16.14 10.12
N ASN A 484 23.86 -16.38 8.81
CA ASN A 484 24.31 -17.66 8.25
C ASN A 484 25.58 -17.53 7.39
N ASP A 485 26.09 -16.30 7.21
CA ASP A 485 27.37 -16.05 6.53
C ASP A 485 28.57 -16.35 7.44
N ARG A 486 28.90 -17.63 7.61
CA ARG A 486 30.04 -18.06 8.45
C ARG A 486 31.40 -17.75 7.83
N ASP A 487 31.47 -17.72 6.51
CA ASP A 487 32.71 -17.53 5.76
C ASP A 487 32.99 -16.04 5.44
N GLY A 488 32.10 -15.13 5.86
CA GLY A 488 32.24 -13.69 5.65
C GLY A 488 32.15 -13.29 4.17
N LEU A 489 31.36 -13.99 3.36
CA LEU A 489 31.23 -13.78 1.92
C LEU A 489 30.44 -12.51 1.57
N LEU A 490 29.60 -12.02 2.47
CA LEU A 490 28.71 -10.89 2.25
C LEU A 490 29.04 -9.75 3.22
N GLN A 491 29.34 -8.57 2.67
CA GLN A 491 29.35 -7.32 3.44
C GLN A 491 28.02 -6.59 3.23
N ILE A 492 27.29 -6.34 4.32
CA ILE A 492 25.96 -5.73 4.26
C ILE A 492 26.01 -4.37 4.94
N ASP A 493 25.69 -3.32 4.19
CA ASP A 493 25.46 -1.99 4.74
C ASP A 493 24.00 -1.89 5.21
N GLU A 494 23.79 -1.89 6.54
CA GLU A 494 22.45 -1.83 7.13
C GLU A 494 21.67 -0.54 6.81
N HIS A 495 22.39 0.57 6.54
CA HIS A 495 21.78 1.86 6.22
C HIS A 495 21.29 1.87 4.77
N SER A 496 22.17 1.57 3.82
CA SER A 496 21.82 1.59 2.39
C SER A 496 21.08 0.33 1.95
N SER A 497 21.13 -0.76 2.72
CA SER A 497 20.66 -2.09 2.34
C SER A 497 21.36 -2.66 1.10
N LYS A 498 22.55 -2.13 0.75
CA LYS A 498 23.44 -2.71 -0.25
C LYS A 498 24.17 -3.92 0.32
N ILE A 499 24.42 -4.90 -0.55
CA ILE A 499 25.12 -6.13 -0.22
C ILE A 499 26.29 -6.27 -1.20
N THR A 500 27.50 -6.40 -0.69
CA THR A 500 28.69 -6.71 -1.49
C THR A 500 28.99 -8.19 -1.33
N PHE A 501 28.98 -8.93 -2.44
CA PHE A 501 29.42 -10.33 -2.46
C PHE A 501 30.91 -10.38 -2.82
N LEU A 502 31.76 -10.77 -1.86
CA LEU A 502 33.22 -10.61 -1.96
C LEU A 502 33.84 -11.38 -3.12
N GLU A 503 33.28 -12.52 -3.51
CA GLU A 503 33.77 -13.28 -4.68
C GLU A 503 33.49 -12.57 -6.01
N LYS A 504 32.50 -11.64 -6.05
CA LYS A 504 32.12 -10.85 -7.22
C LYS A 504 31.74 -9.42 -6.83
N PRO A 505 32.72 -8.55 -6.51
CA PRO A 505 32.46 -7.19 -6.02
C PRO A 505 31.73 -6.29 -7.03
N ASP A 506 31.86 -6.57 -8.33
CA ASP A 506 31.20 -5.80 -9.39
C ASP A 506 29.68 -6.09 -9.49
N MET A 507 29.16 -7.04 -8.72
CA MET A 507 27.74 -7.39 -8.69
C MET A 507 26.95 -6.36 -7.88
N ASP A 508 25.89 -5.80 -8.48
CA ASP A 508 24.99 -4.86 -7.81
C ASP A 508 23.88 -5.62 -7.09
N ILE A 509 24.03 -5.83 -5.77
CA ILE A 509 23.05 -6.52 -4.93
C ILE A 509 22.44 -5.55 -3.92
N GLU A 510 21.11 -5.52 -3.86
CA GLU A 510 20.36 -4.71 -2.91
C GLU A 510 19.28 -5.54 -2.21
N PHE A 511 19.06 -5.29 -0.91
CA PHE A 511 17.91 -5.81 -0.17
C PHE A 511 16.79 -4.78 -0.03
N MET A 512 15.55 -5.23 -0.21
CA MET A 512 14.37 -4.45 0.16
C MET A 512 13.15 -5.34 0.44
N THR A 513 12.10 -4.75 1.00
CA THR A 513 10.82 -5.44 1.15
C THR A 513 10.02 -5.43 -0.15
N ALA A 514 9.17 -6.44 -0.35
CA ALA A 514 8.28 -6.53 -1.52
C ALA A 514 7.47 -5.23 -1.74
N HIS A 515 6.96 -4.62 -0.67
CA HIS A 515 6.23 -3.34 -0.73
C HIS A 515 7.08 -2.19 -1.29
N LYS A 516 8.32 -2.05 -0.78
CA LYS A 516 9.25 -0.99 -1.21
C LYS A 516 9.73 -1.21 -2.65
N SER A 517 9.69 -2.44 -3.14
CA SER A 517 10.13 -2.78 -4.49
C SER A 517 9.16 -2.37 -5.61
N LYS A 518 7.92 -1.97 -5.29
CA LYS A 518 6.92 -1.57 -6.30
C LYS A 518 7.49 -0.46 -7.20
N GLY A 519 7.29 -0.62 -8.51
CA GLY A 519 7.86 0.29 -9.53
C GLY A 519 9.30 -0.02 -9.95
N LEU A 520 10.08 -0.74 -9.14
CA LEU A 520 11.47 -1.09 -9.45
C LEU A 520 11.57 -2.39 -10.27
N GLN A 521 12.78 -2.68 -10.76
CA GLN A 521 13.10 -3.90 -11.48
C GLN A 521 14.60 -4.24 -11.39
N ARG A 522 14.94 -5.53 -11.39
CA ARG A 522 16.31 -6.05 -11.43
C ARG A 522 16.39 -7.28 -12.34
N ASP A 523 17.57 -7.59 -12.84
CA ASP A 523 17.76 -8.73 -13.74
C ASP A 523 17.47 -10.06 -13.03
N PHE A 524 17.99 -10.22 -11.82
CA PHE A 524 17.83 -11.41 -10.99
C PHE A 524 17.16 -11.04 -9.67
N VAL A 525 16.25 -11.89 -9.20
CA VAL A 525 15.54 -11.68 -7.93
C VAL A 525 15.57 -12.95 -7.09
N PHE A 526 15.90 -12.82 -5.81
CA PHE A 526 15.76 -13.87 -4.81
C PHE A 526 14.65 -13.47 -3.84
N LEU A 527 13.59 -14.27 -3.76
CA LEU A 527 12.51 -14.08 -2.81
C LEU A 527 12.79 -14.90 -1.54
N LEU A 528 13.31 -14.23 -0.51
CA LEU A 528 13.82 -14.83 0.72
C LEU A 528 12.72 -15.35 1.65
N CYS A 529 11.51 -14.84 1.50
CA CYS A 529 10.40 -15.00 2.46
C CYS A 529 9.38 -16.06 2.04
N CYS A 530 9.77 -17.11 1.31
CA CYS A 530 8.84 -18.19 0.91
C CYS A 530 8.59 -19.20 2.06
N SER A 531 8.26 -18.68 3.24
CA SER A 531 7.98 -19.41 4.48
C SER A 531 6.57 -19.11 5.00
N GLY A 532 6.02 -20.05 5.78
CA GLY A 532 4.76 -19.90 6.51
C GLY A 532 4.94 -19.27 7.88
N GLY A 533 3.83 -19.08 8.59
CA GLY A 533 3.79 -18.45 9.93
C GLY A 533 3.52 -16.95 9.93
N LEU A 534 3.57 -16.33 11.11
CA LEU A 534 3.07 -14.95 11.32
C LEU A 534 3.74 -13.94 10.39
N LYS A 535 5.08 -13.98 10.30
CA LYS A 535 5.88 -13.12 9.39
C LYS A 535 6.17 -13.76 8.03
N GLY A 536 5.45 -14.83 7.68
CA GLY A 536 5.58 -15.51 6.40
C GLY A 536 5.03 -14.67 5.24
N PHE A 537 4.97 -15.28 4.05
CA PHE A 537 4.37 -14.67 2.88
C PHE A 537 3.31 -15.63 2.31
N PRO A 538 2.00 -15.45 2.58
CA PRO A 538 1.35 -14.27 3.16
C PRO A 538 1.63 -14.08 4.64
N SER A 539 1.61 -12.82 5.07
CA SER A 539 1.60 -12.47 6.48
C SER A 539 0.31 -12.98 7.14
N ALA A 540 0.46 -13.53 8.35
CA ALA A 540 -0.65 -13.96 9.20
C ALA A 540 -0.72 -13.15 10.50
N ILE A 541 -0.03 -12.01 10.57
CA ILE A 541 -0.18 -11.05 11.68
C ILE A 541 -1.58 -10.41 11.56
N PRO A 542 -2.43 -10.50 12.59
CA PRO A 542 -3.73 -9.85 12.56
C PRO A 542 -3.60 -8.33 12.64
N ASP A 543 -4.40 -7.61 11.87
CA ASP A 543 -4.54 -6.16 11.98
C ASP A 543 -5.27 -5.77 13.28
N GLU A 544 -5.01 -4.57 13.79
CA GLU A 544 -5.77 -4.03 14.91
C GLU A 544 -7.24 -3.77 14.50
N PRO A 545 -8.24 -4.39 15.14
CA PRO A 545 -9.62 -4.32 14.66
C PRO A 545 -10.23 -2.93 14.57
N LEU A 546 -9.84 -2.00 15.46
CA LEU A 546 -10.30 -0.60 15.38
C LEU A 546 -9.78 0.11 14.13
N LEU A 547 -8.52 -0.14 13.75
CA LEU A 547 -7.94 0.38 12.51
C LEU A 547 -8.68 -0.19 11.28
N GLY A 548 -9.05 -1.48 11.33
CA GLY A 548 -9.80 -2.13 10.25
C GLY A 548 -11.11 -1.43 9.87
N LEU A 549 -11.74 -0.67 10.79
CA LEU A 549 -12.95 0.10 10.50
C LEU A 549 -12.71 1.30 9.58
N LEU A 550 -11.50 1.87 9.64
CA LEU A 550 -11.07 3.06 8.88
C LEU A 550 -10.48 2.72 7.50
N LEU A 551 -10.21 1.44 7.24
CA LEU A 551 -9.67 0.96 5.98
C LEU A 551 -10.79 0.49 5.04
N PRO A 552 -10.55 0.48 3.72
CA PRO A 552 -11.46 -0.13 2.76
C PRO A 552 -11.81 -1.58 3.11
N GLU A 553 -12.95 -2.06 2.63
CA GLU A 553 -13.40 -3.43 2.89
C GLU A 553 -12.38 -4.45 2.40
N VAL A 554 -12.16 -5.48 3.22
CA VAL A 554 -11.28 -6.60 2.87
C VAL A 554 -11.96 -7.41 1.77
N GLU A 555 -11.21 -7.77 0.73
CA GLU A 555 -11.73 -8.59 -0.34
C GLU A 555 -12.09 -10.00 0.15
N ARG A 556 -13.09 -10.61 -0.50
CA ARG A 556 -13.59 -11.95 -0.14
C ARG A 556 -12.53 -13.05 -0.33
N MET A 557 -11.63 -12.87 -1.29
CA MET A 557 -10.56 -13.83 -1.57
C MET A 557 -9.56 -13.84 -0.40
N PRO A 558 -9.29 -15.00 0.23
CA PRO A 558 -8.32 -15.07 1.31
C PRO A 558 -6.95 -14.57 0.86
N HIS A 559 -6.36 -13.68 1.67
CA HIS A 559 -5.05 -13.08 1.40
C HIS A 559 -4.95 -12.37 0.04
N ALA A 560 -6.04 -11.78 -0.47
CA ALA A 560 -6.08 -11.09 -1.76
C ALA A 560 -4.94 -10.07 -1.94
N GLU A 561 -4.77 -9.16 -0.97
CA GLU A 561 -3.71 -8.14 -1.02
C GLU A 561 -2.31 -8.76 -0.97
N GLU A 562 -2.08 -9.78 -0.13
CA GLU A 562 -0.79 -10.48 -0.06
C GLU A 562 -0.51 -11.27 -1.35
N ARG A 563 -1.53 -11.79 -2.05
CA ARG A 563 -1.40 -12.41 -3.38
C ARG A 563 -0.95 -11.37 -4.42
N ARG A 564 -1.55 -10.18 -4.43
CA ARG A 564 -1.10 -9.06 -5.28
C ARG A 564 0.31 -8.60 -4.94
N LEU A 565 0.66 -8.58 -3.65
CA LEU A 565 2.02 -8.28 -3.20
C LEU A 565 3.03 -9.34 -3.68
N PHE A 566 2.65 -10.62 -3.66
CA PHE A 566 3.48 -11.70 -4.16
C PHE A 566 3.66 -11.61 -5.68
N TYR A 567 2.60 -11.28 -6.41
CA TYR A 567 2.69 -10.91 -7.83
C TYR A 567 3.66 -9.74 -8.05
N VAL A 568 3.54 -8.64 -7.28
CA VAL A 568 4.48 -7.52 -7.35
C VAL A 568 5.91 -7.98 -7.15
N ALA A 569 6.18 -8.83 -6.15
CA ALA A 569 7.52 -9.37 -5.87
C ALA A 569 8.06 -10.20 -7.05
N MET A 570 7.23 -11.08 -7.63
CA MET A 570 7.59 -11.88 -8.80
C MET A 570 7.95 -10.99 -10.00
N THR A 571 7.15 -9.97 -10.31
CA THR A 571 7.31 -9.13 -11.50
C THR A 571 8.36 -8.02 -11.35
N ARG A 572 9.18 -8.04 -10.30
CA ARG A 572 10.40 -7.21 -10.20
C ARG A 572 11.55 -7.80 -11.01
N CYS A 573 11.47 -9.10 -11.32
CA CYS A 573 12.47 -9.83 -12.09
C CYS A 573 12.35 -9.54 -13.59
N LYS A 574 13.48 -9.38 -14.29
CA LYS A 574 13.56 -9.31 -15.75
C LYS A 574 14.03 -10.62 -16.40
N LYS A 575 15.03 -11.30 -15.80
CA LYS A 575 15.68 -12.49 -16.38
C LYS A 575 15.38 -13.77 -15.60
N LYS A 576 15.66 -13.82 -14.29
CA LYS A 576 15.42 -15.04 -13.50
C LYS A 576 15.09 -14.78 -12.02
N LEU A 577 14.04 -15.44 -11.55
CA LEU A 577 13.50 -15.39 -10.19
C LEU A 577 13.79 -16.71 -9.46
N PHE A 578 14.32 -16.58 -8.25
CA PHE A 578 14.61 -17.67 -7.33
C PHE A 578 13.68 -17.58 -6.11
N PHE A 579 12.89 -18.63 -5.86
CA PHE A 579 12.09 -18.76 -4.64
C PHE A 579 12.91 -19.47 -3.58
N VAL A 580 13.22 -18.83 -2.45
CA VAL A 580 13.96 -19.46 -1.35
C VAL A 580 12.96 -20.09 -0.38
N VAL A 581 12.74 -21.39 -0.52
CA VAL A 581 11.67 -22.16 0.12
C VAL A 581 12.14 -22.78 1.43
N ASP A 582 11.40 -22.49 2.51
CA ASP A 582 11.53 -23.23 3.77
C ASP A 582 10.91 -24.62 3.63
N GLN A 583 11.70 -25.70 3.64
CA GLN A 583 11.13 -27.05 3.50
C GLN A 583 10.51 -27.60 4.79
N THR A 584 10.70 -26.95 5.93
CA THR A 584 10.06 -27.34 7.20
C THR A 584 8.71 -26.65 7.41
N ARG A 585 8.59 -25.44 6.87
CA ARG A 585 7.40 -24.61 6.98
C ARG A 585 7.25 -23.73 5.73
N PRO A 586 7.00 -24.30 4.55
CA PRO A 586 6.83 -23.54 3.32
C PRO A 586 5.63 -22.61 3.39
N SER A 587 5.70 -21.51 2.64
CA SER A 587 4.55 -20.65 2.39
C SER A 587 3.41 -21.43 1.72
N ARG A 588 2.16 -21.09 2.05
CA ARG A 588 0.98 -21.63 1.35
C ARG A 588 0.99 -21.35 -0.16
N PHE A 589 1.58 -20.23 -0.57
CA PHE A 589 1.71 -19.87 -1.99
C PHE A 589 2.70 -20.79 -2.72
N MET A 590 3.64 -21.44 -2.02
CA MET A 590 4.52 -22.43 -2.63
C MET A 590 3.78 -23.69 -3.04
N TYR A 591 2.78 -24.14 -2.26
CA TYR A 591 1.92 -25.25 -2.64
C TYR A 591 1.08 -24.90 -3.88
N GLU A 592 0.51 -23.70 -3.94
CA GLU A 592 -0.24 -23.27 -5.13
C GLU A 592 0.62 -23.27 -6.40
N LEU A 593 1.86 -22.76 -6.29
CA LEU A 593 2.81 -22.80 -7.41
C LEU A 593 3.20 -24.23 -7.78
N HIS A 594 3.51 -25.07 -6.79
CA HIS A 594 3.92 -26.46 -6.99
C HIS A 594 2.81 -27.32 -7.60
N ASP A 595 1.62 -27.32 -7.01
CA ASP A 595 0.57 -28.29 -7.34
C ASP A 595 -0.21 -27.90 -8.61
N ARG A 596 -0.31 -26.60 -8.92
CA ARG A 596 -1.29 -26.11 -9.91
C ARG A 596 -0.71 -25.27 -11.04
N ILE A 597 0.45 -24.63 -10.85
CA ILE A 597 0.89 -23.55 -11.75
C ILE A 597 2.18 -23.92 -12.49
N CYS A 598 3.24 -24.27 -11.77
CA CYS A 598 4.57 -24.50 -12.35
C CYS A 598 5.39 -25.56 -11.56
N PRO A 599 4.93 -26.82 -11.44
CA PRO A 599 5.61 -27.88 -10.68
C PRO A 599 7.09 -28.06 -11.05
N ASN A 600 7.43 -27.88 -12.32
CA ASN A 600 8.78 -28.13 -12.84
C ASN A 600 9.87 -27.27 -12.19
N ILE A 601 9.54 -26.12 -11.60
CA ILE A 601 10.53 -25.24 -10.95
C ILE A 601 11.02 -25.80 -9.60
N PHE A 602 10.31 -26.79 -9.05
CA PHE A 602 10.58 -27.43 -7.76
C PHE A 602 11.42 -28.70 -7.88
N ARG A 603 12.04 -28.97 -9.03
CA ARG A 603 12.93 -30.13 -9.18
C ARG A 603 14.04 -30.11 -8.12
N GLY A 604 14.03 -31.09 -7.22
CA GLY A 604 14.97 -31.18 -6.09
C GLY A 604 14.49 -30.49 -4.80
N VAL A 605 13.31 -29.87 -4.79
CA VAL A 605 12.71 -29.20 -3.64
C VAL A 605 11.40 -29.90 -3.28
N LYS A 606 11.42 -30.71 -2.22
CA LYS A 606 10.22 -31.42 -1.72
C LYS A 606 9.47 -30.56 -0.72
N LEU A 607 8.14 -30.45 -0.87
CA LEU A 607 7.27 -29.82 0.10
C LEU A 607 6.68 -30.89 1.06
N PRO A 608 6.61 -30.63 2.38
CA PRO A 608 5.90 -31.50 3.32
C PRO A 608 4.39 -31.53 3.03
N PRO A 609 3.61 -32.46 3.60
CA PRO A 609 2.17 -32.49 3.41
C PRO A 609 1.50 -31.16 3.86
N GLN A 610 0.48 -30.72 3.13
CA GLN A 610 -0.26 -29.50 3.45
C GLN A 610 -1.45 -29.79 4.38
N CYS A 611 -1.68 -28.91 5.36
CA CYS A 611 -2.83 -28.97 6.24
C CYS A 611 -4.11 -28.61 5.47
N PRO A 612 -5.13 -29.49 5.44
CA PRO A 612 -6.36 -29.25 4.67
C PRO A 612 -7.24 -28.15 5.28
N ASN A 613 -7.06 -27.83 6.57
CA ASN A 613 -7.88 -26.82 7.26
C ASN A 613 -7.39 -25.39 6.98
N CYS A 614 -6.08 -25.14 7.09
CA CYS A 614 -5.55 -23.77 7.04
C CYS A 614 -4.49 -23.53 5.96
N GLY A 615 -4.10 -24.55 5.18
CA GLY A 615 -3.12 -24.44 4.11
C GLY A 615 -1.65 -24.31 4.54
N GLU A 616 -1.37 -24.37 5.85
CA GLU A 616 0.01 -24.39 6.38
C GLU A 616 0.63 -25.79 6.25
N ALA A 617 1.95 -25.91 6.43
CA ALA A 617 2.61 -27.21 6.42
C ALA A 617 2.23 -28.10 7.62
N LEU A 618 2.19 -29.41 7.40
CA LEU A 618 2.17 -30.43 8.44
C LEU A 618 3.60 -30.83 8.80
N ARG A 619 3.86 -30.99 10.10
CA ARG A 619 5.15 -31.47 10.62
C ARG A 619 4.94 -32.73 11.44
N LEU A 620 5.83 -33.70 11.27
CA LEU A 620 5.87 -34.90 12.09
C LEU A 620 6.16 -34.53 13.55
N ARG A 621 5.37 -35.09 14.47
CA ARG A 621 5.47 -34.92 15.93
C ARG A 621 5.33 -36.29 16.60
N HIS A 622 5.86 -36.43 17.80
CA HIS A 622 5.73 -37.65 18.59
C HIS A 622 4.90 -37.37 19.85
N ALA A 623 4.06 -38.33 20.24
CA ALA A 623 3.25 -38.24 21.46
C ALA A 623 4.09 -38.66 22.68
N GLY A 624 4.53 -37.68 23.49
CA GLY A 624 5.35 -37.95 24.67
C GLY A 624 6.77 -38.41 24.32
N SER A 625 7.32 -39.32 25.13
CA SER A 625 8.65 -39.92 24.93
C SER A 625 8.64 -41.16 24.04
N ASP A 626 7.49 -41.61 23.55
CA ASP A 626 7.36 -42.81 22.72
C ASP A 626 7.52 -42.46 21.22
N PRO A 627 8.65 -42.82 20.59
CA PRO A 627 8.90 -42.51 19.18
C PRO A 627 7.95 -43.23 18.23
N SER A 628 7.33 -44.34 18.66
CA SER A 628 6.43 -45.16 17.84
C SER A 628 5.07 -44.52 17.61
N ARG A 629 4.69 -43.53 18.42
CA ARG A 629 3.42 -42.79 18.32
C ARG A 629 3.63 -41.45 17.61
N ALA A 630 3.95 -41.53 16.31
CA ALA A 630 4.13 -40.35 15.47
C ALA A 630 2.80 -39.89 14.84
N PHE A 631 2.61 -38.58 14.76
CA PHE A 631 1.48 -37.96 14.08
C PHE A 631 1.92 -36.68 13.36
N TYR A 632 1.22 -36.30 12.31
CA TYR A 632 1.36 -35.00 11.68
C TYR A 632 0.56 -33.96 12.46
N GLY A 633 1.23 -32.89 12.89
CA GLY A 633 0.59 -31.72 13.50
C GLY A 633 0.77 -30.47 12.63
N CYS A 634 -0.27 -29.66 12.54
CA CYS A 634 -0.22 -28.39 11.81
C CYS A 634 0.85 -27.43 12.40
N THR A 635 1.65 -26.82 11.53
CA THR A 635 2.61 -25.77 11.91
C THR A 635 1.92 -24.44 12.28
N GLY A 636 0.63 -24.30 11.96
CA GLY A 636 -0.22 -23.18 12.37
C GLY A 636 -0.74 -23.22 13.81
N PHE A 637 -0.33 -24.19 14.62
CA PHE A 637 -0.65 -24.23 16.06
C PHE A 637 -0.14 -22.97 16.78
N PRO A 638 -0.89 -22.39 17.75
CA PRO A 638 -2.16 -22.88 18.31
C PRO A 638 -3.42 -22.47 17.53
N ASN A 639 -3.31 -21.65 16.50
CA ASN A 639 -4.45 -21.13 15.72
C ASN A 639 -5.14 -22.23 14.89
N CYS A 640 -4.39 -23.24 14.46
CA CYS A 640 -4.92 -24.45 13.84
C CYS A 640 -4.49 -25.68 14.63
N ARG A 641 -5.46 -26.46 15.12
CA ARG A 641 -5.22 -27.67 15.94
C ARG A 641 -5.35 -28.97 15.14
N PHE A 642 -5.33 -28.90 13.81
CA PHE A 642 -5.44 -30.09 12.96
C PHE A 642 -4.26 -31.04 13.20
N THR A 643 -4.59 -32.32 13.35
CA THR A 643 -3.64 -33.44 13.45
C THR A 643 -4.09 -34.59 12.55
N GLN A 644 -3.14 -35.41 12.11
CA GLN A 644 -3.38 -36.59 11.30
C GLN A 644 -2.43 -37.70 11.73
N GLN A 645 -2.94 -38.91 11.95
CA GLN A 645 -2.08 -40.06 12.28
C GLN A 645 -1.16 -40.39 11.10
N CYS A 646 0.08 -40.79 11.39
CA CYS A 646 0.96 -41.34 10.36
C CYS A 646 0.37 -42.66 9.87
N LYS A 647 0.22 -42.82 8.55
CA LYS A 647 -0.22 -44.07 7.94
C LYS A 647 0.91 -45.08 7.89
#